data_AF-A0A2D6AKW6-F1
#
_entry.id   AF-A0A2D6AKW6-F1
#
_cell.length_a   1.000
_cell.length_b   1.000
_cell.length_c   1.000
_cell.angle_alpha   90.00
_cell.angle_beta   90.00
_cell.angle_gamma   90.00
#
_symmetry.space_group_name_H-M   'P 1'
#
loop_
_entity.id
_entity.type
_entity.pdbx_description
1 polymer ?
#
loop_
_entity_poly.entity_id
_entity_poly.type
_entity_poly.pdbx_seq_one_letter_code
_entity_poly.pdbx_strand_id
1 'polypeptide(L)'
;MKRLLGILIISIFYANSAQAQVVVEQNIPIAIGSGLSVSVDSKLDAASNFTNDGNLIFYDSLRLANYAGSGGLRALGADQHVFLSGTSVASLEATGGNKILHDHLTVGDLALSAARIVVDTNRFEVTGTLTGFDGTSYVVGRLLRSGSDSLVYPIGSDTEYTPVILSQITGSTPVVGVELIPGNPLAISGNGLLAVSDQRHWQVSEASGTFDGAIVNLPTIDETVVASIADASIAYGPAVSGRFRGLGMSTNTGSMTSGSVTALEAGGAGLYAIGAYFNEVLREQDSLALISIYEATTGNSWNGSTGWQSDNLDNWLRVTLVDKRVTELNLSDNNLSGSFPLITSGLEELVNLNLSNNELTFVADLANLGALQDLDVSGNRLQFGSLESVILAAPGVLYGPQKEVLTRVRSLESIGSTYTVDRTVTGSGNSYTWIKNGSALAVTTPTFDVTINDFTADGTYIARVTNTNVPGLTLTTTPVVLRVSSLERDSTSLIAIYDSLQGSNSTLTDWPNLPIAQWSEVTITNSRVTNIDLSDKGLVGAIPEDVIDIQSMLTADFSDNDIDGMPDISGTLPNMTGFNVSGNRLTFEDLEPNAGVTNLNFADQQRFGTVFEDTIPVGSTVDLSQSIGGNFNQYQWYFSNHNTTDQPIGGLTSSELVIDSLIFGNMGQYELKVTNSAVPGLVLSSELQKAYASADLEFVALDLGGEPFTAGEAYALQITAPGSPYDTVQTIRGEGNGFAFNDLVLGNYLIAVAPDNLIEFLPTYYESTDLWREADTLLLRDNLIDTLDMAQIPPPGGGDAEVSGTVTRDDGEPEGRINARRKVKRAGCSVRRFVPKGRTDQDDEEGTYELYAYVQSDDEGRFEFTDLEDGKYRFNIEYPGIPMDEDSYVEFTIGEGGIEDEVLILEATVTDDGIVVQKIERLGFYRKYFKDLNVYPNPADSYVNIAYSKLMSETVVVRLIDLEGNVVTEQLIEKGYDKELQLDVSGISGGIYLLNFIDTNEGAEKITTFKVSVKH
;
A
#
# COMPACT_ATOMS: atom_id res chain seq x y z
N MET A 1 50.03 106.93 21.98
CA MET A 1 49.10 108.05 22.18
C MET A 1 48.03 107.96 21.08
N LYS A 2 46.75 107.91 21.47
CA LYS A 2 45.51 107.70 20.67
C LYS A 2 45.23 106.22 20.32
N ARG A 3 44.32 105.56 21.07
CA ARG A 3 42.84 105.44 20.82
C ARG A 3 42.61 104.44 19.67
N LEU A 4 41.78 103.40 19.73
CA LEU A 4 40.50 103.19 20.41
C LEU A 4 40.15 101.68 20.32
N LEU A 5 39.15 101.26 21.10
CA LEU A 5 38.30 100.08 20.97
C LEU A 5 38.37 99.31 19.64
N GLY A 6 38.46 97.98 19.74
CA GLY A 6 38.05 97.03 18.71
C GLY A 6 37.21 95.91 19.33
N ILE A 7 36.23 96.27 20.16
CA ILE A 7 35.04 95.43 20.35
C ILE A 7 34.45 95.30 18.93
N LEU A 8 34.42 94.10 18.37
CA LEU A 8 33.55 93.85 17.21
C LEU A 8 32.12 93.86 17.75
N ILE A 9 31.57 95.07 17.87
CA ILE A 9 30.15 95.30 17.99
C ILE A 9 29.58 94.83 16.66
N ILE A 10 28.87 93.71 16.64
CA ILE A 10 27.90 93.43 15.58
C ILE A 10 26.80 94.49 15.78
N SER A 11 26.99 95.64 15.12
CA SER A 11 26.01 96.71 15.09
C SER A 11 24.85 96.25 14.23
N ILE A 12 23.68 96.23 14.85
CA ILE A 12 22.36 96.16 14.21
C ILE A 12 22.29 97.20 13.09
N PHE A 13 21.96 96.78 11.87
CA PHE A 13 21.43 97.66 10.83
C PHE A 13 20.12 97.08 10.29
N TYR A 14 19.04 97.84 10.48
CA TYR A 14 17.84 97.69 9.67
C TYR A 14 18.07 98.40 8.31
N ALA A 15 17.67 97.70 7.24
CA ALA A 15 17.41 98.15 5.87
C ALA A 15 18.57 98.28 4.86
N ASN A 16 18.41 97.50 3.78
CA ASN A 16 19.01 97.52 2.43
C ASN A 16 20.30 96.71 2.18
N SER A 17 20.06 95.47 1.73
CA SER A 17 20.73 94.73 0.65
C SER A 17 22.15 95.14 0.24
N ALA A 18 23.15 94.56 0.90
CA ALA A 18 24.40 94.11 0.30
C ALA A 18 25.07 93.08 1.22
N GLN A 19 25.52 91.96 0.63
CA GLN A 19 26.11 90.80 1.29
C GLN A 19 27.23 91.17 2.28
N ALA A 20 27.04 90.86 3.57
CA ALA A 20 28.14 90.72 4.51
C ALA A 20 28.46 89.22 4.64
N GLN A 21 29.55 88.79 4.00
CA GLN A 21 30.17 87.50 4.28
C GLN A 21 30.97 87.67 5.57
N VAL A 22 30.51 87.11 6.69
CA VAL A 22 31.34 87.02 7.90
C VAL A 22 32.38 85.93 7.65
N VAL A 23 33.49 86.29 6.99
CA VAL A 23 34.69 85.45 6.96
C VAL A 23 35.37 85.63 8.30
N VAL A 24 35.16 84.67 9.20
CA VAL A 24 35.94 84.59 10.44
C VAL A 24 37.32 84.09 10.06
N GLU A 25 38.37 84.85 10.36
CA GLU A 25 39.74 84.36 10.22
C GLU A 25 39.92 83.04 10.98
N GLN A 26 40.58 82.07 10.36
CA GLN A 26 40.84 80.78 10.99
C GLN A 26 41.54 80.99 12.34
N ASN A 27 40.99 80.38 13.40
CA ASN A 27 41.49 80.31 14.79
C ASN A 27 41.02 81.35 15.81
N ILE A 28 40.00 82.17 15.54
CA ILE A 28 39.38 83.01 16.61
C ILE A 28 38.15 82.30 17.19
N PRO A 29 38.09 82.05 18.52
CA PRO A 29 36.89 81.54 19.18
C PRO A 29 35.76 82.58 19.16
N ILE A 30 34.54 82.15 18.85
CA ILE A 30 33.34 83.00 18.90
C ILE A 30 32.48 82.56 20.07
N ALA A 31 32.04 83.51 20.90
CA ALA A 31 31.18 83.23 22.04
C ALA A 31 29.95 84.15 22.07
N ILE A 32 28.75 83.56 22.17
CA ILE A 32 27.50 84.27 22.47
C ILE A 32 27.21 84.06 23.95
N GLY A 33 27.33 85.12 24.75
CA GLY A 33 27.06 85.06 26.18
C GLY A 33 25.56 84.91 26.51
N SER A 34 25.27 84.39 27.70
CA SER A 34 23.91 84.26 28.23
C SER A 34 23.11 85.56 28.16
N GLY A 35 21.86 85.47 27.71
CA GLY A 35 20.93 86.60 27.57
C GLY A 35 21.14 87.47 26.32
N LEU A 36 22.16 87.17 25.50
CA LEU A 36 22.39 87.85 24.22
C LEU A 36 21.66 87.12 23.09
N SER A 37 21.22 87.88 22.08
CA SER A 37 20.69 87.34 20.83
C SER A 37 21.49 87.89 19.66
N VAL A 38 21.99 86.99 18.81
CA VAL A 38 22.80 87.32 17.63
C VAL A 38 22.09 86.84 16.39
N SER A 39 21.94 87.72 15.39
CA SER A 39 21.29 87.41 14.12
C SER A 39 22.30 87.35 12.99
N VAL A 40 22.15 86.37 12.10
CA VAL A 40 23.01 86.18 10.93
C VAL A 40 22.14 85.97 9.68
N ASP A 41 22.25 86.89 8.73
CA ASP A 41 21.41 86.92 7.54
C ASP A 41 21.99 86.13 6.34
N SER A 42 23.27 85.76 6.41
CA SER A 42 23.99 85.01 5.37
C SER A 42 24.51 83.67 5.93
N LYS A 43 24.92 82.76 5.05
CA LYS A 43 25.49 81.47 5.46
C LYS A 43 26.60 81.65 6.51
N LEU A 44 26.42 81.03 7.68
CA LEU A 44 27.43 81.00 8.74
C LEU A 44 28.24 79.70 8.63
N ASP A 45 29.50 79.82 8.22
CA ASP A 45 30.43 78.68 8.06
C ASP A 45 31.67 78.93 8.93
N ALA A 46 31.74 78.29 10.10
CA ALA A 46 32.82 78.48 11.06
C ALA A 46 33.54 77.15 11.36
N ALA A 47 34.84 77.14 11.09
CA ALA A 47 35.73 76.02 11.42
C ALA A 47 36.36 76.13 12.83
N SER A 48 36.27 77.30 13.48
CA SER A 48 36.79 77.54 14.84
C SER A 48 35.78 77.14 15.94
N ASN A 49 36.24 77.10 17.20
CA ASN A 49 35.37 76.84 18.35
C ASN A 49 34.30 77.94 18.48
N PHE A 50 33.04 77.53 18.46
CA PHE A 50 31.86 78.39 18.58
C PHE A 50 31.09 78.01 19.85
N THR A 51 31.08 78.90 20.84
CA THR A 51 30.33 78.73 22.09
C THR A 51 29.05 79.56 22.08
N ASN A 52 27.89 78.96 22.28
CA ASN A 52 26.62 79.67 22.36
C ASN A 52 25.92 79.35 23.68
N ASP A 53 25.85 80.33 24.57
CA ASP A 53 25.05 80.31 25.80
C ASP A 53 23.86 81.29 25.74
N GLY A 54 23.68 81.99 24.62
CA GLY A 54 22.57 82.91 24.34
C GLY A 54 21.62 82.38 23.25
N ASN A 55 21.16 83.23 22.33
CA ASN A 55 20.32 82.83 21.19
C ASN A 55 21.00 83.16 19.86
N LEU A 56 21.16 82.15 19.01
CA LEU A 56 21.64 82.33 17.64
C LEU A 56 20.46 82.26 16.65
N ILE A 57 20.21 83.35 15.95
CA ILE A 57 19.19 83.50 14.92
C ILE A 57 19.87 83.46 13.56
N PHE A 58 19.42 82.60 12.65
CA PHE A 58 20.01 82.45 11.33
C PHE A 58 18.94 82.33 10.24
N TYR A 59 19.16 83.06 9.13
CA TYR A 59 18.24 83.11 7.98
C TYR A 59 18.73 82.33 6.74
N ASP A 60 19.97 81.87 6.73
CA ASP A 60 20.59 81.01 5.70
C ASP A 60 21.22 79.76 6.38
N SER A 61 21.90 78.87 5.67
CA SER A 61 22.45 77.62 6.23
C SER A 61 23.54 77.84 7.28
N LEU A 62 23.60 76.93 8.26
CA LEU A 62 24.51 76.97 9.41
C LEU A 62 25.49 75.79 9.36
N ARG A 63 26.79 76.06 9.41
CA ARG A 63 27.85 75.04 9.53
C ARG A 63 28.86 75.43 10.60
N LEU A 64 28.82 74.75 11.74
CA LEU A 64 29.74 74.95 12.87
C LEU A 64 30.44 73.63 13.21
N ALA A 65 31.75 73.57 12.96
CA ALA A 65 32.53 72.34 13.12
C ALA A 65 32.84 71.98 14.60
N ASN A 66 32.88 72.97 15.49
CA ASN A 66 33.18 72.78 16.91
C ASN A 66 32.23 73.62 17.76
N TYR A 67 31.02 73.11 18.02
CA TYR A 67 29.99 73.81 18.79
C TYR A 67 30.03 73.43 20.28
N ALA A 68 29.91 74.42 21.16
CA ALA A 68 29.78 74.25 22.61
C ALA A 68 28.75 75.23 23.17
N GLY A 69 28.29 74.99 24.41
CA GLY A 69 27.32 75.86 25.09
C GLY A 69 25.89 75.33 25.00
N SER A 70 25.01 75.89 25.83
CA SER A 70 23.63 75.43 26.01
C SER A 70 22.60 76.46 25.56
N GLY A 71 22.94 77.32 24.60
CA GLY A 71 22.06 78.37 24.10
C GLY A 71 20.97 77.85 23.16
N GLY A 72 20.02 78.73 22.82
CA GLY A 72 18.95 78.45 21.86
C GLY A 72 19.36 78.75 20.41
N LEU A 73 18.69 78.08 19.48
CA LEU A 73 18.81 78.26 18.03
C LEU A 73 17.47 78.70 17.44
N ARG A 74 17.48 79.68 16.53
CA ARG A 74 16.30 80.15 15.81
C ARG A 74 16.56 80.13 14.29
N ALA A 75 15.98 79.17 13.60
CA ALA A 75 16.12 78.93 12.17
C ALA A 75 14.96 79.57 11.42
N LEU A 76 15.15 80.79 10.91
CA LEU A 76 14.06 81.63 10.36
C LEU A 76 14.11 81.81 8.83
N GLY A 77 14.96 81.04 8.14
CA GLY A 77 15.04 81.00 6.68
C GLY A 77 14.02 80.02 6.08
N ALA A 78 13.95 79.93 4.74
CA ALA A 78 13.13 78.93 4.07
C ALA A 78 13.75 77.53 4.20
N ASP A 79 14.58 77.12 3.26
CA ASP A 79 15.33 75.86 3.35
C ASP A 79 16.72 76.12 3.92
N GLN A 80 17.07 75.43 5.00
CA GLN A 80 18.34 75.62 5.71
C GLN A 80 18.97 74.28 6.04
N HIS A 81 20.25 74.14 5.71
CA HIS A 81 21.06 73.03 6.18
C HIS A 81 21.75 73.41 7.48
N VAL A 82 21.74 72.49 8.44
CA VAL A 82 22.32 72.68 9.78
C VAL A 82 23.35 71.58 10.03
N PHE A 83 24.61 71.97 10.07
CA PHE A 83 25.75 71.13 10.46
C PHE A 83 26.27 71.64 11.80
N LEU A 84 26.06 70.87 12.86
CA LEU A 84 26.38 71.21 14.23
C LEU A 84 27.05 70.01 14.92
N SER A 85 28.38 70.01 14.94
CA SER A 85 29.15 68.95 15.60
C SER A 85 29.34 69.23 17.11
N GLY A 86 28.23 69.43 17.83
CA GLY A 86 28.17 69.65 19.28
C GLY A 86 26.78 69.31 19.80
N THR A 87 26.69 68.28 20.63
CA THR A 87 25.54 67.36 20.71
C THR A 87 24.26 67.91 21.35
N SER A 88 24.23 69.11 21.93
CA SER A 88 23.06 69.59 22.66
C SER A 88 22.85 71.11 22.61
N VAL A 89 21.58 71.53 22.48
CA VAL A 89 21.15 72.94 22.54
C VAL A 89 19.92 73.06 23.45
N ALA A 90 19.72 74.22 24.09
CA ALA A 90 18.57 74.39 25.00
C ALA A 90 17.23 74.43 24.26
N SER A 91 17.19 75.02 23.07
CA SER A 91 15.98 75.06 22.26
C SER A 91 16.27 75.23 20.77
N LEU A 92 15.33 74.78 19.95
CA LEU A 92 15.31 75.02 18.51
C LEU A 92 13.93 75.57 18.14
N GLU A 93 13.88 76.81 17.67
CA GLU A 93 12.71 77.42 17.06
C GLU A 93 12.93 77.47 15.55
N ALA A 94 12.03 76.89 14.76
CA ALA A 94 12.15 76.92 13.30
C ALA A 94 10.87 77.44 12.65
N THR A 95 11.04 78.32 11.66
CA THR A 95 9.95 78.89 10.86
C THR A 95 10.21 78.69 9.38
N GLY A 96 9.17 78.33 8.62
CA GLY A 96 9.21 78.18 7.17
C GLY A 96 10.04 76.97 6.69
N GLY A 97 9.72 76.40 5.53
CA GLY A 97 10.58 75.48 4.76
C GLY A 97 11.20 74.28 5.50
N ASN A 98 12.21 73.66 4.88
CA ASN A 98 12.89 72.47 5.41
C ASN A 98 14.14 72.85 6.22
N LYS A 99 14.32 72.26 7.40
CA LYS A 99 15.52 72.35 8.23
C LYS A 99 16.21 71.00 8.23
N ILE A 100 17.23 70.87 7.39
CA ILE A 100 17.93 69.61 7.15
C ILE A 100 19.07 69.49 8.16
N LEU A 101 18.94 68.55 9.10
CA LEU A 101 19.93 68.29 10.12
C LEU A 101 20.91 67.22 9.64
N HIS A 102 22.19 67.59 9.51
CA HIS A 102 23.25 66.71 9.01
C HIS A 102 24.13 66.09 10.11
N ASP A 103 24.00 66.57 11.35
CA ASP A 103 24.73 66.05 12.52
C ASP A 103 23.77 65.64 13.65
N HIS A 104 24.29 64.91 14.64
CA HIS A 104 23.52 64.47 15.80
C HIS A 104 23.15 65.68 16.67
N LEU A 105 21.87 65.83 16.98
CA LEU A 105 21.39 66.99 17.73
C LEU A 105 20.38 66.59 18.80
N THR A 106 20.70 66.91 20.06
CA THR A 106 19.77 66.88 21.18
C THR A 106 19.26 68.29 21.46
N VAL A 107 17.96 68.47 21.56
CA VAL A 107 17.30 69.76 21.83
C VAL A 107 16.50 69.64 23.12
N GLY A 108 16.57 70.67 23.97
CA GLY A 108 15.63 70.83 25.08
C GLY A 108 14.21 71.04 24.56
N ASP A 109 13.85 72.28 24.20
CA ASP A 109 12.52 72.60 23.67
C ASP A 109 12.53 72.77 22.14
N LEU A 110 11.55 72.17 21.44
CA LEU A 110 11.37 72.32 19.99
C LEU A 110 10.05 73.02 19.68
N ALA A 111 10.15 74.13 18.94
CA ALA A 111 9.01 74.91 18.48
C ALA A 111 9.06 75.07 16.95
N LEU A 112 8.02 74.63 16.27
CA LEU A 112 7.91 74.74 14.80
C LEU A 112 6.77 75.69 14.40
N SER A 113 6.91 76.33 13.25
CA SER A 113 5.84 77.14 12.63
C SER A 113 5.99 77.13 11.11
N ALA A 114 5.10 76.42 10.41
CA ALA A 114 5.19 76.17 8.97
C ALA A 114 6.57 75.65 8.52
N ALA A 115 7.22 74.83 9.36
CA ALA A 115 8.59 74.36 9.17
C ALA A 115 8.69 72.85 9.38
N ARG A 116 9.49 72.16 8.57
CA ARG A 116 9.77 70.73 8.73
C ARG A 116 11.21 70.49 9.15
N ILE A 117 11.42 69.66 10.16
CA ILE A 117 12.76 69.15 10.48
C ILE A 117 13.00 67.91 9.65
N VAL A 118 13.95 67.94 8.73
CA VAL A 118 14.36 66.77 7.94
C VAL A 118 15.62 66.22 8.58
N VAL A 119 15.54 64.99 9.08
CA VAL A 119 16.62 64.35 9.83
C VAL A 119 17.39 63.44 8.88
N ASP A 120 18.53 63.92 8.37
CA ASP A 120 19.44 63.11 7.53
C ASP A 120 20.41 62.26 8.38
N THR A 121 20.30 62.35 9.71
CA THR A 121 21.12 61.60 10.67
C THR A 121 20.35 60.49 11.37
N ASN A 122 21.07 59.56 12.01
CA ASN A 122 20.43 58.49 12.77
C ASN A 122 19.96 58.94 14.18
N ARG A 123 20.14 60.22 14.58
CA ARG A 123 19.86 60.67 15.95
C ARG A 123 19.50 62.15 16.08
N PHE A 124 18.20 62.44 16.09
CA PHE A 124 17.63 63.73 16.54
C PHE A 124 16.77 63.52 17.78
N GLU A 125 17.15 64.11 18.91
CA GLU A 125 16.53 63.86 20.21
C GLU A 125 15.92 65.14 20.80
N VAL A 126 14.70 65.07 21.30
CA VAL A 126 14.05 66.18 22.02
C VAL A 126 13.68 65.75 23.43
N THR A 127 14.31 66.39 24.42
CA THR A 127 14.17 66.02 25.84
C THR A 127 13.12 66.85 26.59
N GLY A 128 12.69 67.98 26.03
CA GLY A 128 11.75 68.92 26.63
C GLY A 128 10.44 69.03 25.84
N THR A 129 9.91 70.25 25.73
CA THR A 129 8.56 70.54 25.26
C THR A 129 8.49 70.61 23.73
N LEU A 130 7.40 70.12 23.18
CA LEU A 130 7.05 70.21 21.77
C LEU A 130 5.89 71.20 21.58
N THR A 131 6.07 72.24 20.75
CA THR A 131 5.01 73.20 20.41
C THR A 131 4.94 73.52 18.91
N GLY A 132 3.73 73.87 18.42
CA GLY A 132 3.53 74.34 17.05
C GLY A 132 3.51 73.26 15.96
N PHE A 133 3.17 72.01 16.32
CA PHE A 133 3.09 70.90 15.37
C PHE A 133 1.68 70.77 14.76
N ASP A 134 1.62 70.63 13.44
CA ASP A 134 0.40 70.54 12.65
C ASP A 134 0.68 69.94 11.26
N GLY A 135 -0.31 69.96 10.35
CA GLY A 135 -0.16 69.45 8.98
C GLY A 135 0.91 70.15 8.13
N THR A 136 1.49 71.26 8.59
CA THR A 136 2.58 72.00 7.93
C THR A 136 3.89 72.00 8.74
N SER A 137 3.87 71.48 9.97
CA SER A 137 4.97 71.57 10.92
C SER A 137 5.21 70.24 11.63
N TYR A 138 6.22 69.49 11.21
CA TYR A 138 6.51 68.15 11.72
C TYR A 138 7.94 67.70 11.39
N VAL A 139 8.33 66.53 11.90
CA VAL A 139 9.63 65.90 11.68
C VAL A 139 9.51 64.84 10.58
N VAL A 140 10.40 64.91 9.59
CA VAL A 140 10.60 63.88 8.55
C VAL A 140 11.87 63.12 8.92
N GLY A 141 11.72 61.84 9.27
CA GLY A 141 12.78 60.99 9.81
C GLY A 141 12.62 60.67 11.30
N ARG A 142 13.65 60.08 11.90
CA ARG A 142 13.59 59.53 13.26
C ARG A 142 13.69 60.60 14.35
N LEU A 143 12.66 60.68 15.19
CA LEU A 143 12.63 61.53 16.37
C LEU A 143 12.76 60.68 17.64
N LEU A 144 13.76 60.98 18.47
CA LEU A 144 13.96 60.38 19.78
C LEU A 144 13.36 61.26 20.87
N ARG A 145 12.70 60.64 21.85
CA ARG A 145 12.26 61.30 23.08
C ARG A 145 12.56 60.46 24.30
N SER A 146 12.89 61.13 25.40
CA SER A 146 13.13 60.53 26.71
C SER A 146 11.96 60.81 27.65
N GLY A 147 11.45 59.80 28.35
CA GLY A 147 10.41 59.98 29.36
C GLY A 147 9.48 58.77 29.51
N SER A 148 8.80 58.68 30.65
CA SER A 148 7.81 57.63 30.96
C SER A 148 6.35 58.09 30.82
N ASP A 149 6.12 59.40 30.63
CA ASP A 149 4.80 60.00 30.47
C ASP A 149 4.27 59.82 29.03
N SER A 150 3.11 60.41 28.71
CA SER A 150 2.59 60.41 27.34
C SER A 150 3.46 61.29 26.43
N LEU A 151 4.10 60.67 25.45
CA LEU A 151 4.99 61.32 24.50
C LEU A 151 4.33 61.41 23.12
N VAL A 152 4.22 62.63 22.61
CA VAL A 152 3.81 62.92 21.24
C VAL A 152 5.03 62.93 20.33
N TYR A 153 4.92 62.27 19.19
CA TYR A 153 5.89 62.22 18.11
C TYR A 153 5.24 62.84 16.86
N PRO A 154 5.51 64.13 16.58
CA PRO A 154 4.98 64.82 15.43
C PRO A 154 5.80 64.46 14.18
N ILE A 155 5.63 63.23 13.70
CA ILE A 155 6.35 62.68 12.55
C ILE A 155 5.49 62.70 11.29
N GLY A 156 6.13 62.64 10.12
CA GLY A 156 5.44 62.63 8.83
C GLY A 156 6.35 62.20 7.67
N SER A 157 5.76 62.17 6.47
CA SER A 157 6.45 61.99 5.19
C SER A 157 6.71 63.34 4.52
N ASP A 158 7.26 63.35 3.31
CA ASP A 158 7.40 64.58 2.52
C ASP A 158 6.08 65.27 2.16
N THR A 159 4.95 64.57 2.31
CA THR A 159 3.64 65.07 1.86
C THR A 159 2.58 65.06 2.95
N GLU A 160 2.84 64.43 4.10
CA GLU A 160 1.77 64.08 5.03
C GLU A 160 2.23 64.03 6.48
N TYR A 161 1.41 64.57 7.38
CA TYR A 161 1.64 64.56 8.82
C TYR A 161 0.96 63.34 9.47
N THR A 162 1.72 62.51 10.18
CA THR A 162 1.27 61.23 10.74
C THR A 162 1.68 61.11 12.22
N PRO A 163 1.09 61.89 13.14
CA PRO A 163 1.54 61.94 14.52
C PRO A 163 1.32 60.62 15.24
N VAL A 164 2.29 60.20 16.06
CA VAL A 164 2.18 59.03 16.94
C VAL A 164 2.17 59.49 18.39
N ILE A 165 1.31 58.89 19.20
CA ILE A 165 1.33 59.11 20.65
C ILE A 165 1.67 57.78 21.31
N LEU A 166 2.73 57.79 22.13
CA LEU A 166 3.07 56.68 23.01
C LEU A 166 2.67 57.07 24.43
N SER A 167 1.83 56.27 25.08
CA SER A 167 1.38 56.49 26.45
C SER A 167 1.63 55.26 27.31
N GLN A 168 1.61 55.42 28.64
CA GLN A 168 1.94 54.33 29.58
C GLN A 168 3.28 53.65 29.24
N ILE A 169 4.31 54.46 28.99
CA ILE A 169 5.63 53.97 28.58
C ILE A 169 6.28 53.26 29.76
N THR A 170 6.67 52.00 29.57
CA THR A 170 7.29 51.15 30.60
C THR A 170 8.76 50.84 30.26
N GLY A 171 9.58 50.70 31.30
CA GLY A 171 11.01 50.43 31.21
C GLY A 171 11.88 51.34 32.08
N SER A 172 13.20 51.17 32.02
CA SER A 172 14.17 51.92 32.82
C SER A 172 14.80 53.05 32.00
N THR A 173 14.45 54.29 32.34
CA THR A 173 14.91 55.52 31.65
C THR A 173 14.82 55.41 30.12
N PRO A 174 13.65 55.05 29.55
CA PRO A 174 13.53 54.76 28.13
C PRO A 174 13.77 56.02 27.28
N VAL A 175 14.61 55.86 26.26
CA VAL A 175 14.73 56.79 25.13
C VAL A 175 14.23 56.06 23.89
N VAL A 176 13.08 56.48 23.39
CA VAL A 176 12.35 55.81 22.32
C VAL A 176 12.40 56.67 21.06
N GLY A 177 12.75 56.06 19.93
CA GLY A 177 12.74 56.67 18.62
C GLY A 177 11.50 56.23 17.84
N VAL A 178 10.80 57.18 17.22
CA VAL A 178 9.70 56.88 16.30
C VAL A 178 10.01 57.52 14.95
N GLU A 179 9.80 56.75 13.88
CA GLU A 179 9.92 57.18 12.50
C GLU A 179 8.80 56.59 11.64
N LEU A 180 8.39 57.33 10.62
CA LEU A 180 7.49 56.82 9.59
C LEU A 180 8.35 56.13 8.51
N ILE A 181 8.01 54.90 8.18
CA ILE A 181 8.66 54.13 7.12
C ILE A 181 7.65 53.75 6.03
N PRO A 182 8.11 53.44 4.80
CA PRO A 182 7.23 52.90 3.76
C PRO A 182 6.52 51.65 4.25
N GLY A 183 5.24 51.51 3.92
CA GLY A 183 4.47 50.32 4.28
C GLY A 183 5.03 49.05 3.63
N ASN A 184 4.76 47.91 4.25
CA ASN A 184 5.24 46.62 3.78
C ASN A 184 4.13 45.83 3.07
N PRO A 185 4.21 45.64 1.73
CA PRO A 185 3.23 44.85 0.98
C PRO A 185 3.29 43.34 1.28
N LEU A 186 4.31 42.87 2.00
CA LEU A 186 4.46 41.47 2.43
C LEU A 186 4.05 41.26 3.89
N ALA A 187 3.34 42.20 4.52
CA ALA A 187 2.87 42.05 5.88
C ALA A 187 1.91 40.86 6.01
N ILE A 188 2.22 39.92 6.90
CA ILE A 188 1.39 38.73 7.15
C ILE A 188 0.50 39.01 8.36
N SER A 189 -0.81 38.97 8.21
CA SER A 189 -1.75 39.06 9.34
C SER A 189 -1.65 37.80 10.21
N GLY A 190 -1.65 38.01 11.52
CA GLY A 190 -1.68 36.97 12.54
C GLY A 190 -2.88 37.13 13.46
N ASN A 191 -2.75 36.65 14.69
CA ASN A 191 -3.86 36.60 15.64
C ASN A 191 -4.49 37.98 15.86
N GLY A 192 -5.82 38.02 15.84
CA GLY A 192 -6.61 39.23 16.06
C GLY A 192 -6.72 40.16 14.86
N LEU A 193 -6.27 39.75 13.67
CA LEU A 193 -6.27 40.56 12.46
C LEU A 193 -6.83 39.79 11.25
N LEU A 194 -7.68 40.45 10.45
CA LEU A 194 -8.04 40.01 9.08
C LEU A 194 -6.95 40.44 8.10
N ALA A 195 -6.53 41.70 8.17
CA ALA A 195 -5.55 42.31 7.27
C ALA A 195 -4.69 43.36 7.99
N VAL A 196 -3.54 43.71 7.40
CA VAL A 196 -2.62 44.76 7.86
C VAL A 196 -2.41 45.74 6.72
N SER A 197 -2.42 47.04 7.00
CA SER A 197 -2.19 48.05 5.97
C SER A 197 -0.78 47.94 5.39
N ASP A 198 -0.69 48.02 4.07
CA ASP A 198 0.55 48.07 3.30
C ASP A 198 0.96 49.50 2.91
N GLN A 199 0.17 50.52 3.29
CA GLN A 199 0.38 51.90 2.87
C GLN A 199 1.50 52.58 3.67
N ARG A 200 1.46 52.46 5.01
CA ARG A 200 2.38 53.19 5.90
C ARG A 200 2.59 52.46 7.22
N HIS A 201 3.84 52.37 7.68
CA HIS A 201 4.19 51.74 8.95
C HIS A 201 4.96 52.72 9.83
N TRP A 202 4.80 52.61 11.15
CA TRP A 202 5.57 53.36 12.12
C TRP A 202 6.56 52.44 12.82
N GLN A 203 7.84 52.78 12.73
CA GLN A 203 8.89 52.06 13.42
C GLN A 203 9.14 52.70 14.78
N VAL A 204 8.92 51.94 15.84
CA VAL A 204 9.25 52.29 17.22
C VAL A 204 10.50 51.53 17.62
N SER A 205 11.50 52.24 18.13
CA SER A 205 12.84 51.70 18.35
C SER A 205 13.40 52.14 19.69
N GLU A 206 14.04 51.23 20.40
CA GLU A 206 14.80 51.57 21.59
C GLU A 206 16.15 52.19 21.17
N ALA A 207 16.48 53.37 21.72
CA ALA A 207 17.75 54.04 21.44
C ALA A 207 18.74 53.97 22.61
N SER A 208 18.24 54.06 23.84
CA SER A 208 19.01 53.85 25.08
C SER A 208 18.06 53.66 26.27
N GLY A 209 18.56 53.09 27.38
CA GLY A 209 17.72 52.65 28.49
C GLY A 209 17.12 51.28 28.20
N THR A 210 15.95 50.99 28.77
CA THR A 210 15.13 49.81 28.43
C THR A 210 13.70 50.25 28.15
N PHE A 211 13.08 49.73 27.09
CA PHE A 211 11.71 49.98 26.65
C PHE A 211 10.92 48.67 26.60
N ASP A 212 10.10 48.44 27.63
CA ASP A 212 9.31 47.20 27.76
C ASP A 212 7.99 47.28 26.99
N GLY A 213 7.46 48.49 26.78
CA GLY A 213 6.32 48.73 25.89
C GLY A 213 5.53 50.01 26.20
N ALA A 214 4.60 50.34 25.31
CA ALA A 214 3.69 51.47 25.43
C ALA A 214 2.33 51.19 24.76
N ILE A 215 1.29 51.89 25.22
CA ILE A 215 0.02 52.01 24.49
C ILE A 215 0.23 53.00 23.36
N VAL A 216 0.07 52.53 22.12
CA VAL A 216 0.26 53.30 20.89
C VAL A 216 -1.07 53.88 20.43
N ASN A 217 -1.07 55.12 19.98
CA ASN A 217 -2.16 55.73 19.23
C ASN A 217 -1.62 56.19 17.86
N LEU A 218 -2.31 55.74 16.81
CA LEU A 218 -1.96 56.00 15.43
C LEU A 218 -3.09 56.78 14.73
N PRO A 219 -2.77 57.66 13.77
CA PRO A 219 -3.76 58.37 12.99
C PRO A 219 -4.31 57.47 11.87
N THR A 220 -5.56 57.68 11.49
CA THR A 220 -6.16 57.04 10.31
C THR A 220 -6.16 57.99 9.13
N ILE A 221 -5.63 57.54 7.99
CA ILE A 221 -5.53 58.36 6.78
C ILE A 221 -5.79 57.49 5.53
N ASP A 222 -7.07 57.11 5.38
CA ASP A 222 -7.61 56.35 4.25
C ASP A 222 -6.96 54.98 4.04
N GLU A 223 -6.91 54.19 5.12
CA GLU A 223 -6.38 52.82 5.07
C GLU A 223 -7.38 51.88 4.37
N THR A 224 -7.03 51.39 3.20
CA THR A 224 -7.92 50.60 2.32
C THR A 224 -8.28 49.22 2.87
N VAL A 225 -7.48 48.69 3.80
CA VAL A 225 -7.68 47.35 4.36
C VAL A 225 -8.77 47.30 5.44
N VAL A 226 -9.27 48.45 5.92
CA VAL A 226 -10.31 48.52 6.96
C VAL A 226 -11.54 49.24 6.41
N ALA A 227 -12.68 48.57 6.39
CA ALA A 227 -13.92 49.12 5.83
C ALA A 227 -14.50 50.28 6.66
N SER A 228 -14.33 50.25 7.98
CA SER A 228 -14.84 51.26 8.90
C SER A 228 -13.88 51.43 10.08
N ILE A 229 -13.82 52.63 10.65
CA ILE A 229 -12.99 52.87 11.83
C ILE A 229 -13.44 52.02 13.03
N ALA A 230 -14.67 51.50 13.05
CA ALA A 230 -15.12 50.57 14.10
C ALA A 230 -14.35 49.23 14.08
N ASP A 231 -13.88 48.82 12.91
CA ASP A 231 -13.18 47.55 12.68
C ASP A 231 -11.66 47.74 12.64
N ALA A 232 -11.16 48.95 12.90
CA ALA A 232 -9.73 49.23 12.95
C ALA A 232 -9.13 48.73 14.26
N SER A 233 -7.91 48.19 14.20
CA SER A 233 -7.05 47.86 15.34
C SER A 233 -5.60 48.23 15.03
N ILE A 234 -4.73 48.25 16.05
CA ILE A 234 -3.29 48.42 15.87
C ILE A 234 -2.65 47.05 15.64
N ALA A 235 -2.01 46.89 14.49
CA ALA A 235 -1.18 45.76 14.16
C ALA A 235 0.26 46.01 14.65
N TYR A 236 0.84 45.06 15.35
CA TYR A 236 2.23 45.10 15.84
C TYR A 236 3.04 43.89 15.35
N GLY A 237 4.25 44.15 14.85
CA GLY A 237 5.20 43.13 14.40
C GLY A 237 6.64 43.46 14.83
N PRO A 238 7.45 42.49 15.29
CA PRO A 238 8.80 42.75 15.80
C PRO A 238 9.83 43.09 14.70
N ALA A 239 9.54 42.80 13.43
CA ALA A 239 10.45 43.03 12.30
C ALA A 239 9.68 43.21 10.98
N VAL A 240 10.36 43.76 9.96
CA VAL A 240 9.80 44.01 8.61
C VAL A 240 9.22 42.74 7.99
N SER A 241 9.92 41.60 8.04
CA SER A 241 9.44 40.32 7.49
C SER A 241 8.60 39.48 8.47
N GLY A 242 8.19 40.05 9.61
CA GLY A 242 7.51 39.34 10.69
C GLY A 242 5.99 39.25 10.49
N ARG A 243 5.37 38.26 11.14
CA ARG A 243 3.90 38.17 11.27
C ARG A 243 3.44 39.22 12.29
N PHE A 244 2.41 39.98 11.93
CA PHE A 244 1.79 40.97 12.81
C PHE A 244 0.74 40.32 13.70
N ARG A 245 0.54 40.85 14.90
CA ARG A 245 -0.61 40.53 15.76
C ARG A 245 -1.41 41.80 16.07
N GLY A 246 -2.71 41.66 16.30
CA GLY A 246 -3.53 42.76 16.79
C GLY A 246 -3.23 43.03 18.27
N LEU A 247 -3.19 44.28 18.69
CA LEU A 247 -3.07 44.69 20.10
C LEU A 247 -4.45 44.95 20.75
N GLY A 248 -5.42 44.10 20.44
CA GLY A 248 -6.80 44.14 20.94
C GLY A 248 -7.73 45.14 20.23
N MET A 249 -9.02 45.11 20.59
CA MET A 249 -10.03 46.04 20.07
C MET A 249 -9.78 47.45 20.63
N SER A 250 -9.48 48.37 19.74
CA SER A 250 -8.99 49.71 20.05
C SER A 250 -10.11 50.69 20.41
N THR A 251 -9.75 51.76 21.12
CA THR A 251 -10.64 52.93 21.25
C THR A 251 -10.43 53.85 20.05
N ASN A 252 -11.48 53.97 19.24
CA ASN A 252 -11.43 54.62 17.94
C ASN A 252 -12.18 55.95 17.98
N THR A 253 -11.61 56.99 17.39
CA THR A 253 -12.23 58.33 17.33
C THR A 253 -12.16 58.90 15.92
N GLY A 254 -13.19 59.60 15.47
CA GLY A 254 -13.23 60.21 14.13
C GLY A 254 -13.67 59.25 13.02
N SER A 255 -12.99 59.26 11.87
CA SER A 255 -13.29 58.44 10.68
C SER A 255 -11.99 57.84 10.09
N MET A 256 -12.11 56.98 9.08
CA MET A 256 -10.93 56.42 8.39
C MET A 256 -10.05 57.49 7.70
N THR A 257 -10.58 58.67 7.38
CA THR A 257 -9.83 59.75 6.70
C THR A 257 -9.26 60.81 7.65
N SER A 258 -9.76 60.88 8.90
CA SER A 258 -9.38 61.93 9.85
C SER A 258 -9.72 61.50 11.28
N GLY A 259 -9.10 60.43 11.75
CA GLY A 259 -9.35 59.84 13.07
C GLY A 259 -8.09 59.31 13.72
N SER A 260 -8.27 58.56 14.81
CA SER A 260 -7.18 57.84 15.46
C SER A 260 -7.65 56.53 16.07
N VAL A 261 -6.72 55.58 16.15
CA VAL A 261 -6.90 54.22 16.66
C VAL A 261 -5.91 54.07 17.81
N THR A 262 -6.40 53.74 19.01
CA THR A 262 -5.56 53.52 20.20
C THR A 262 -5.53 52.05 20.57
N ALA A 263 -4.36 51.43 20.61
CA ALA A 263 -4.22 50.04 21.06
C ALA A 263 -4.82 49.83 22.46
N LEU A 264 -5.37 48.63 22.70
CA LEU A 264 -5.82 48.23 24.03
C LEU A 264 -4.66 47.65 24.84
N GLU A 265 -3.73 46.98 24.17
CA GLU A 265 -2.56 46.33 24.77
C GLU A 265 -1.26 47.08 24.45
N ALA A 266 -0.28 46.99 25.35
CA ALA A 266 1.03 47.60 25.14
C ALA A 266 1.85 46.81 24.12
N GLY A 267 2.48 47.52 23.19
CA GLY A 267 3.45 46.96 22.25
C GLY A 267 4.89 47.40 22.57
N GLY A 268 5.87 46.58 22.21
CA GLY A 268 7.29 46.85 22.40
C GLY A 268 7.96 47.56 21.21
N ALA A 269 9.29 47.53 21.13
CA ALA A 269 9.99 47.99 19.93
C ALA A 269 9.61 47.11 18.71
N GLY A 270 9.44 47.72 17.54
CA GLY A 270 8.99 47.04 16.33
C GLY A 270 8.23 47.95 15.38
N LEU A 271 7.51 47.33 14.45
CA LEU A 271 6.66 47.98 13.47
C LEU A 271 5.21 47.99 13.91
N TYR A 272 4.56 49.11 13.61
CA TYR A 272 3.16 49.35 13.88
C TYR A 272 2.44 49.79 12.61
N ALA A 273 1.22 49.33 12.43
CA ALA A 273 0.36 49.71 11.32
C ALA A 273 -1.11 49.69 11.77
N ILE A 274 -2.00 50.27 10.95
CA ILE A 274 -3.44 50.03 11.08
C ILE A 274 -3.76 48.66 10.47
N GLY A 275 -4.57 47.87 11.15
CA GLY A 275 -5.06 46.58 10.66
C GLY A 275 -6.56 46.43 10.85
N ALA A 276 -7.17 45.51 10.10
CA ALA A 276 -8.56 45.14 10.25
C ALA A 276 -8.68 44.12 11.39
N TYR A 277 -9.47 44.46 12.41
CA TYR A 277 -9.69 43.63 13.59
C TYR A 277 -10.44 42.34 13.24
N PHE A 278 -10.03 41.24 13.86
CA PHE A 278 -10.76 39.99 13.86
C PHE A 278 -11.02 39.51 15.28
N ASN A 279 -12.28 39.14 15.58
CA ASN A 279 -12.62 38.57 16.87
C ASN A 279 -12.42 37.04 16.85
N GLU A 280 -11.26 36.59 17.34
CA GLU A 280 -10.91 35.16 17.39
C GLU A 280 -11.92 34.32 18.22
N VAL A 281 -12.62 34.92 19.20
CA VAL A 281 -13.63 34.22 20.00
C VAL A 281 -14.81 33.76 19.15
N LEU A 282 -15.19 34.53 18.13
CA LEU A 282 -16.29 34.15 17.24
C LEU A 282 -15.89 32.99 16.31
N ARG A 283 -14.62 32.93 15.90
CA ARG A 283 -14.07 31.79 15.15
C ARG A 283 -14.03 30.52 15.99
N GLU A 284 -13.62 30.66 17.24
CA GLU A 284 -13.62 29.56 18.20
C GLU A 284 -15.06 29.05 18.41
N GLN A 285 -16.03 29.95 18.54
CA GLN A 285 -17.45 29.57 18.63
C GLN A 285 -17.96 28.84 17.38
N ASP A 286 -17.59 29.28 16.17
CA ASP A 286 -17.90 28.54 14.92
C ASP A 286 -17.34 27.11 14.98
N SER A 287 -16.06 26.96 15.38
CA SER A 287 -15.44 25.64 15.48
C SER A 287 -16.12 24.75 16.52
N LEU A 288 -16.49 25.30 17.68
CA LEU A 288 -17.20 24.56 18.73
C LEU A 288 -18.60 24.13 18.26
N ALA A 289 -19.31 24.99 17.53
CA ALA A 289 -20.60 24.63 16.94
C ALA A 289 -20.46 23.47 15.93
N LEU A 290 -19.43 23.52 15.06
CA LEU A 290 -19.15 22.43 14.13
C LEU A 290 -18.75 21.12 14.84
N ILE A 291 -17.96 21.18 15.92
CA ILE A 291 -17.66 20.01 16.76
C ILE A 291 -18.95 19.42 17.34
N SER A 292 -19.86 20.27 17.83
CA SER A 292 -21.13 19.79 18.38
C SER A 292 -21.97 19.05 17.33
N ILE A 293 -21.98 19.52 16.07
CA ILE A 293 -22.63 18.85 14.94
C ILE A 293 -21.97 17.50 14.68
N TYR A 294 -20.64 17.47 14.62
CA TYR A 294 -19.85 16.26 14.42
C TYR A 294 -20.15 15.21 15.49
N GLU A 295 -20.13 15.57 16.77
CA GLU A 295 -20.39 14.65 17.88
C GLU A 295 -21.86 14.17 17.90
N ALA A 296 -22.82 15.08 17.69
CA ALA A 296 -24.24 14.75 17.76
C ALA A 296 -24.73 13.87 16.61
N THR A 297 -24.01 13.85 15.48
CA THR A 297 -24.44 13.14 14.27
C THR A 297 -23.47 12.05 13.83
N THR A 298 -22.81 11.42 14.80
CA THR A 298 -21.91 10.26 14.60
C THR A 298 -20.75 10.55 13.64
N GLY A 299 -20.02 11.64 13.86
CA GLY A 299 -18.92 12.13 13.02
C GLY A 299 -17.88 11.11 12.59
N ASN A 300 -17.56 10.15 13.47
CA ASN A 300 -16.60 9.08 13.17
C ASN A 300 -17.09 8.11 12.08
N SER A 301 -18.39 8.08 11.81
CA SER A 301 -19.04 7.24 10.79
C SER A 301 -19.36 8.02 9.50
N TRP A 302 -18.93 9.28 9.39
CA TRP A 302 -19.13 10.10 8.19
C TRP A 302 -18.22 9.65 7.06
N ASN A 303 -18.71 9.71 5.81
CA ASN A 303 -17.91 9.42 4.61
C ASN A 303 -16.77 10.43 4.38
N GLY A 304 -16.89 11.65 4.93
CA GLY A 304 -15.96 12.77 4.76
C GLY A 304 -15.50 13.39 6.08
N SER A 305 -15.12 12.57 7.06
CA SER A 305 -14.63 13.02 8.39
C SER A 305 -13.17 13.52 8.40
N THR A 306 -12.41 13.29 7.33
CA THR A 306 -10.98 13.65 7.29
C THR A 306 -10.77 15.15 7.45
N GLY A 307 -9.88 15.54 8.38
CA GLY A 307 -9.51 16.94 8.63
C GLY A 307 -10.39 17.69 9.64
N TRP A 308 -11.54 17.12 10.03
CA TRP A 308 -12.36 17.61 11.13
C TRP A 308 -11.63 17.42 12.47
N GLN A 309 -11.95 18.26 13.46
CA GLN A 309 -11.28 18.29 14.79
C GLN A 309 -9.78 18.65 14.76
N SER A 310 -9.24 19.04 13.62
CA SER A 310 -7.87 19.55 13.52
C SER A 310 -7.75 20.99 14.06
N ASP A 311 -6.54 21.37 14.47
CA ASP A 311 -6.26 22.66 15.13
C ASP A 311 -6.62 23.90 14.30
N ASN A 312 -6.73 23.79 12.97
CA ASN A 312 -7.06 24.92 12.11
C ASN A 312 -8.36 24.70 11.31
N LEU A 313 -9.37 25.52 11.62
CA LEU A 313 -10.65 25.57 10.92
C LEU A 313 -10.52 25.81 9.40
N ASP A 314 -9.46 26.47 8.92
CA ASP A 314 -9.24 26.68 7.48
C ASP A 314 -9.05 25.37 6.70
N ASN A 315 -8.66 24.30 7.39
CA ASN A 315 -8.41 22.99 6.79
C ASN A 315 -9.62 22.06 6.85
N TRP A 316 -10.72 22.49 7.45
CA TRP A 316 -11.89 21.64 7.63
C TRP A 316 -12.62 21.50 6.30
N LEU A 317 -12.64 20.27 5.77
CA LEU A 317 -13.28 19.99 4.50
C LEU A 317 -14.79 20.28 4.57
N ARG A 318 -15.31 20.83 3.46
CA ARG A 318 -16.74 21.17 3.28
C ARG A 318 -17.25 22.32 4.16
N VAL A 319 -16.34 23.08 4.75
CA VAL A 319 -16.59 24.34 5.46
C VAL A 319 -16.04 25.47 4.61
N THR A 320 -16.86 26.46 4.27
CA THR A 320 -16.44 27.66 3.55
C THR A 320 -16.37 28.84 4.51
N LEU A 321 -15.21 29.50 4.54
CA LEU A 321 -14.97 30.68 5.36
C LEU A 321 -14.96 31.95 4.50
N VAL A 322 -15.64 33.00 4.97
CA VAL A 322 -15.48 34.38 4.48
C VAL A 322 -15.07 35.23 5.68
N ASP A 323 -14.01 36.03 5.53
CA ASP A 323 -13.44 36.84 6.62
C ASP A 323 -13.25 36.03 7.92
N LYS A 324 -12.73 34.79 7.77
CA LYS A 324 -12.47 33.82 8.85
C LYS A 324 -13.70 33.30 9.62
N ARG A 325 -14.93 33.61 9.19
CA ARG A 325 -16.21 33.11 9.74
C ARG A 325 -16.86 32.11 8.78
N VAL A 326 -17.61 31.14 9.32
CA VAL A 326 -18.28 30.11 8.49
C VAL A 326 -19.51 30.70 7.81
N THR A 327 -19.57 30.57 6.48
CA THR A 327 -20.68 31.08 5.64
C THR A 327 -21.39 29.99 4.85
N GLU A 328 -20.73 28.86 4.58
CA GLU A 328 -21.36 27.68 3.99
C GLU A 328 -20.86 26.41 4.66
N LEU A 329 -21.79 25.49 4.89
CA LEU A 329 -21.54 24.17 5.44
C LEU A 329 -22.25 23.13 4.57
N ASN A 330 -21.48 22.29 3.88
CA ASN A 330 -22.01 21.26 2.99
C ASN A 330 -21.74 19.84 3.55
N LEU A 331 -22.72 19.29 4.25
CA LEU A 331 -22.69 17.95 4.81
C LEU A 331 -23.58 16.97 4.03
N SER A 332 -23.84 17.23 2.74
CA SER A 332 -24.65 16.30 1.93
C SER A 332 -23.95 14.96 1.73
N ASP A 333 -24.74 13.90 1.59
CA ASP A 333 -24.28 12.54 1.24
C ASP A 333 -23.15 12.04 2.16
N ASN A 334 -23.27 12.29 3.46
CA ASN A 334 -22.17 12.13 4.41
C ASN A 334 -22.50 11.17 5.57
N ASN A 335 -23.56 10.37 5.43
CA ASN A 335 -23.97 9.36 6.40
C ASN A 335 -24.24 9.93 7.81
N LEU A 336 -24.65 11.20 7.93
CA LEU A 336 -25.04 11.78 9.22
C LEU A 336 -26.26 11.04 9.75
N SER A 337 -26.20 10.58 10.99
CA SER A 337 -27.31 9.87 11.65
C SER A 337 -27.71 10.54 12.96
N GLY A 338 -28.84 10.14 13.55
CA GLY A 338 -29.29 10.70 14.82
C GLY A 338 -29.98 12.06 14.68
N SER A 339 -29.59 13.02 15.52
CA SER A 339 -30.25 14.32 15.66
C SER A 339 -29.27 15.46 15.39
N PHE A 340 -29.59 16.35 14.46
CA PHE A 340 -28.82 17.57 14.26
C PHE A 340 -29.05 18.51 15.47
N PRO A 341 -27.98 18.97 16.15
CA PRO A 341 -28.07 19.59 17.46
C PRO A 341 -28.57 21.03 17.40
N LEU A 342 -29.00 21.54 18.56
CA LEU A 342 -29.31 22.96 18.72
C LEU A 342 -28.01 23.77 18.72
N ILE A 343 -27.90 24.76 17.83
CA ILE A 343 -26.77 25.68 17.79
C ILE A 343 -27.09 26.89 18.68
N THR A 344 -26.45 26.98 19.85
CA THR A 344 -26.69 28.05 20.82
C THR A 344 -25.81 29.29 20.62
N SER A 345 -24.68 29.13 19.93
CA SER A 345 -23.68 30.17 19.64
C SER A 345 -22.76 29.69 18.53
N GLY A 346 -22.20 30.61 17.74
CA GLY A 346 -21.42 30.30 16.54
C GLY A 346 -22.29 30.09 15.32
N LEU A 347 -21.67 30.18 14.14
CA LEU A 347 -22.29 30.06 12.81
C LEU A 347 -23.32 31.17 12.51
N GLU A 348 -23.24 32.33 13.16
CA GLU A 348 -24.20 33.43 12.95
C GLU A 348 -24.16 34.00 11.52
N GLU A 349 -23.04 33.84 10.82
CA GLU A 349 -22.83 34.27 9.43
C GLU A 349 -23.13 33.14 8.41
N LEU A 350 -23.64 31.98 8.85
CA LEU A 350 -23.93 30.86 7.97
C LEU A 350 -25.11 31.20 7.05
N VAL A 351 -24.85 31.23 5.74
CA VAL A 351 -25.81 31.55 4.68
C VAL A 351 -26.39 30.29 4.06
N ASN A 352 -25.55 29.27 3.84
CA ASN A 352 -25.91 28.04 3.15
C ASN A 352 -25.64 26.81 4.04
N LEU A 353 -26.67 26.02 4.31
CA LEU A 353 -26.56 24.76 5.04
C LEU A 353 -27.15 23.61 4.23
N ASN A 354 -26.30 22.68 3.79
CA ASN A 354 -26.75 21.50 3.06
C ASN A 354 -26.57 20.24 3.92
N LEU A 355 -27.68 19.64 4.33
CA LEU A 355 -27.76 18.40 5.10
C LEU A 355 -28.41 17.25 4.29
N SER A 356 -28.54 17.42 2.97
CA SER A 356 -29.31 16.49 2.14
C SER A 356 -28.71 15.09 2.06
N ASN A 357 -29.56 14.10 1.77
CA ASN A 357 -29.17 12.69 1.55
C ASN A 357 -28.40 12.06 2.72
N ASN A 358 -28.86 12.29 3.94
CA ASN A 358 -28.32 11.68 5.16
C ASN A 358 -29.36 10.77 5.84
N GLU A 359 -29.10 10.37 7.09
CA GLU A 359 -29.95 9.52 7.92
C GLU A 359 -30.51 10.27 9.15
N LEU A 360 -30.56 11.61 9.10
CA LEU A 360 -31.03 12.43 10.23
C LEU A 360 -32.52 12.17 10.51
N THR A 361 -32.84 11.97 11.78
CA THR A 361 -34.21 11.73 12.26
C THR A 361 -34.85 12.98 12.86
N PHE A 362 -34.03 13.96 13.22
CA PHE A 362 -34.44 15.22 13.81
C PHE A 362 -33.45 16.33 13.48
N VAL A 363 -33.96 17.54 13.25
CA VAL A 363 -33.19 18.79 13.20
C VAL A 363 -33.76 19.72 14.26
N ALA A 364 -32.90 20.18 15.16
CA ALA A 364 -33.26 21.15 16.18
C ALA A 364 -33.57 22.53 15.57
N ASP A 365 -34.14 23.42 16.37
CA ASP A 365 -34.46 24.77 15.93
C ASP A 365 -33.20 25.52 15.46
N LEU A 366 -33.26 26.08 14.26
CA LEU A 366 -32.17 26.81 13.61
C LEU A 366 -32.36 28.33 13.67
N ALA A 367 -33.31 28.84 14.46
CA ALA A 367 -33.63 30.26 14.56
C ALA A 367 -32.43 31.17 14.95
N ASN A 368 -31.38 30.63 15.57
CA ASN A 368 -30.17 31.38 15.89
C ASN A 368 -29.25 31.63 14.68
N LEU A 369 -29.45 30.92 13.56
CA LEU A 369 -28.70 31.10 12.32
C LEU A 369 -29.32 32.24 11.50
N GLY A 370 -29.25 33.47 12.02
CA GLY A 370 -30.00 34.61 11.49
C GLY A 370 -29.65 35.04 10.06
N ALA A 371 -28.50 34.62 9.53
CA ALA A 371 -28.06 34.89 8.16
C ALA A 371 -28.53 33.83 7.14
N LEU A 372 -29.09 32.70 7.59
CA LEU A 372 -29.39 31.53 6.75
C LEU A 372 -30.39 31.87 5.64
N GLN A 373 -30.01 31.60 4.39
CA GLN A 373 -30.84 31.84 3.20
C GLN A 373 -31.30 30.54 2.55
N ASP A 374 -30.38 29.58 2.42
CA ASP A 374 -30.62 28.30 1.76
C ASP A 374 -30.34 27.15 2.72
N LEU A 375 -31.33 26.26 2.85
CA LEU A 375 -31.30 25.09 3.71
C LEU A 375 -31.83 23.88 2.95
N ASP A 376 -31.01 22.85 2.80
CA ASP A 376 -31.45 21.57 2.24
C ASP A 376 -31.40 20.46 3.30
N VAL A 377 -32.56 19.93 3.64
CA VAL A 377 -32.74 18.77 4.54
C VAL A 377 -33.41 17.59 3.85
N SER A 378 -33.50 17.61 2.51
CA SER A 378 -34.09 16.53 1.71
C SER A 378 -33.30 15.22 1.84
N GLY A 379 -33.92 14.08 1.53
CA GLY A 379 -33.26 12.77 1.56
C GLY A 379 -32.89 12.25 2.96
N ASN A 380 -33.48 12.79 4.03
CA ASN A 380 -33.30 12.37 5.42
C ASN A 380 -34.49 11.53 5.93
N ARG A 381 -34.60 11.28 7.24
CA ARG A 381 -35.73 10.58 7.90
C ARG A 381 -36.53 11.51 8.83
N LEU A 382 -36.63 12.79 8.47
CA LEU A 382 -37.28 13.80 9.30
C LEU A 382 -38.81 13.62 9.32
N GLN A 383 -39.36 13.65 10.53
CA GLN A 383 -40.81 13.68 10.74
C GLN A 383 -41.35 15.12 10.70
N PHE A 384 -42.67 15.28 10.52
CA PHE A 384 -43.29 16.59 10.41
C PHE A 384 -43.05 17.50 11.63
N GLY A 385 -42.97 16.95 12.84
CA GLY A 385 -42.70 17.75 14.03
C GLY A 385 -41.36 18.50 14.01
N SER A 386 -40.32 17.94 13.36
CA SER A 386 -39.05 18.65 13.14
C SER A 386 -39.20 19.63 11.97
N LEU A 387 -39.78 19.18 10.86
CA LEU A 387 -39.94 19.97 9.64
C LEU A 387 -40.78 21.24 9.83
N GLU A 388 -41.79 21.22 10.71
CA GLU A 388 -42.63 22.39 11.04
C GLU A 388 -41.80 23.60 11.51
N SER A 389 -40.69 23.37 12.22
CA SER A 389 -39.76 24.44 12.62
C SER A 389 -38.74 24.77 11.54
N VAL A 390 -38.21 23.75 10.85
CA VAL A 390 -37.17 23.88 9.83
C VAL A 390 -37.64 24.72 8.64
N ILE A 391 -38.90 24.59 8.20
CA ILE A 391 -39.43 25.38 7.08
C ILE A 391 -39.51 26.88 7.38
N LEU A 392 -39.39 27.28 8.65
CA LEU A 392 -39.39 28.67 9.09
C LEU A 392 -37.96 29.22 9.28
N ALA A 393 -36.94 28.36 9.20
CA ALA A 393 -35.56 28.74 9.49
C ALA A 393 -34.92 29.60 8.38
N ALA A 394 -35.34 29.42 7.12
CA ALA A 394 -34.82 30.16 5.98
C ALA A 394 -35.89 30.35 4.90
N PRO A 395 -35.71 31.29 3.95
CA PRO A 395 -36.60 31.43 2.79
C PRO A 395 -36.48 30.27 1.78
N GLY A 396 -35.26 29.78 1.55
CA GLY A 396 -34.94 28.72 0.57
C GLY A 396 -34.81 27.34 1.22
N VAL A 397 -35.92 26.75 1.69
CA VAL A 397 -35.88 25.42 2.33
C VAL A 397 -36.30 24.31 1.37
N LEU A 398 -35.41 23.34 1.15
CA LEU A 398 -35.69 22.07 0.49
C LEU A 398 -35.83 20.97 1.54
N TYR A 399 -37.00 20.35 1.62
CA TYR A 399 -37.30 19.33 2.65
C TYR A 399 -37.88 18.03 2.09
N GLY A 400 -38.14 17.93 0.78
CA GLY A 400 -38.70 16.74 0.15
C GLY A 400 -37.82 16.25 -1.00
N PRO A 401 -37.73 14.93 -1.23
CA PRO A 401 -38.39 13.84 -0.49
C PRO A 401 -37.72 13.51 0.85
N GLN A 402 -38.32 12.64 1.66
CA GLN A 402 -37.72 12.01 2.84
C GLN A 402 -37.74 10.48 2.66
N LYS A 403 -36.77 9.79 3.26
CA LYS A 403 -36.72 8.33 3.45
C LYS A 403 -37.82 7.87 4.41
N GLU A 404 -38.01 6.56 4.49
CA GLU A 404 -39.02 5.98 5.38
C GLU A 404 -38.75 6.36 6.85
N VAL A 405 -39.80 6.87 7.52
CA VAL A 405 -39.74 7.35 8.91
C VAL A 405 -40.21 6.28 9.90
N LEU A 406 -39.85 6.49 11.17
CA LEU A 406 -40.10 5.58 12.31
C LEU A 406 -39.36 4.23 12.17
N THR A 407 -39.36 3.43 13.24
CA THR A 407 -38.75 2.09 13.23
C THR A 407 -39.72 1.04 12.71
N ARG A 408 -39.19 0.05 12.00
CA ARG A 408 -39.95 -1.15 11.59
C ARG A 408 -40.37 -1.90 12.84
N VAL A 409 -41.59 -2.42 12.84
CA VAL A 409 -42.12 -3.24 13.94
C VAL A 409 -42.52 -4.59 13.38
N ARG A 410 -42.11 -5.67 14.05
CA ARG A 410 -42.57 -7.03 13.78
C ARG A 410 -43.25 -7.55 15.05
N SER A 411 -44.45 -8.09 14.92
CA SER A 411 -45.14 -8.77 16.03
C SER A 411 -45.72 -10.09 15.56
N LEU A 412 -45.67 -11.09 16.43
CA LEU A 412 -46.28 -12.40 16.22
C LEU A 412 -47.34 -12.63 17.29
N GLU A 413 -48.59 -12.69 16.85
CA GLU A 413 -49.75 -12.70 17.74
C GLU A 413 -50.54 -14.00 17.62
N SER A 414 -51.16 -14.42 18.72
CA SER A 414 -51.97 -15.65 18.73
C SER A 414 -53.40 -15.40 18.26
N ILE A 415 -54.01 -16.40 17.61
CA ILE A 415 -55.44 -16.35 17.28
C ILE A 415 -56.26 -16.16 18.57
N GLY A 416 -57.18 -15.20 18.54
CA GLY A 416 -58.02 -14.77 19.66
C GLY A 416 -57.52 -13.52 20.39
N SER A 417 -56.33 -12.98 20.05
CA SER A 417 -55.85 -11.71 20.59
C SER A 417 -56.29 -10.50 19.76
N THR A 418 -55.98 -9.30 20.26
CA THR A 418 -56.12 -8.03 19.54
C THR A 418 -54.78 -7.32 19.58
N TYR A 419 -54.35 -6.78 18.44
CA TYR A 419 -53.11 -6.02 18.30
C TYR A 419 -53.38 -4.58 17.83
N THR A 420 -52.75 -3.59 18.45
CA THR A 420 -52.87 -2.19 18.05
C THR A 420 -51.74 -1.83 17.09
N VAL A 421 -52.09 -1.48 15.85
CA VAL A 421 -51.14 -0.96 14.87
C VAL A 421 -50.96 0.54 15.13
N ASP A 422 -49.72 0.95 15.43
CA ASP A 422 -49.37 2.35 15.72
C ASP A 422 -48.26 2.86 14.78
N ARG A 423 -48.58 3.90 14.02
CA ARG A 423 -47.63 4.63 13.17
C ARG A 423 -47.72 6.14 13.39
N THR A 424 -47.92 6.57 14.63
CA THR A 424 -48.03 7.99 14.98
C THR A 424 -46.77 8.76 14.59
N VAL A 425 -46.90 9.69 13.64
CA VAL A 425 -45.84 10.62 13.23
C VAL A 425 -45.99 11.93 14.03
N THR A 426 -44.86 12.52 14.43
CA THR A 426 -44.85 13.81 15.15
C THR A 426 -45.33 14.98 14.27
N GLY A 427 -45.70 16.10 14.89
CA GLY A 427 -46.19 17.30 14.21
C GLY A 427 -47.70 17.47 14.28
N SER A 428 -48.16 18.70 14.07
CA SER A 428 -49.57 19.07 14.11
C SER A 428 -50.18 19.09 12.70
N GLY A 429 -51.44 18.67 12.54
CA GLY A 429 -52.09 18.67 11.22
C GLY A 429 -51.75 17.46 10.32
N ASN A 430 -51.30 16.35 10.90
CA ASN A 430 -51.07 15.10 10.19
C ASN A 430 -52.39 14.44 9.73
N SER A 431 -52.40 13.89 8.52
CA SER A 431 -53.50 13.10 7.96
C SER A 431 -52.96 11.77 7.43
N TYR A 432 -53.62 10.66 7.75
CA TYR A 432 -53.13 9.31 7.50
C TYR A 432 -53.93 8.60 6.41
N THR A 433 -53.21 7.86 5.55
CA THR A 433 -53.76 6.88 4.62
C THR A 433 -53.03 5.55 4.81
N TRP A 434 -53.78 4.47 4.99
CA TRP A 434 -53.22 3.17 5.34
C TRP A 434 -53.25 2.19 4.18
N ILE A 435 -52.22 1.34 4.11
CA ILE A 435 -52.06 0.30 3.10
C ILE A 435 -51.76 -1.01 3.83
N LYS A 436 -52.55 -2.06 3.56
CA LYS A 436 -52.26 -3.46 3.97
C LYS A 436 -51.96 -4.30 2.73
N ASN A 437 -50.79 -4.92 2.68
CA ASN A 437 -50.37 -5.79 1.56
C ASN A 437 -50.61 -5.14 0.17
N GLY A 438 -50.31 -3.85 0.03
CA GLY A 438 -50.52 -3.08 -1.21
C GLY A 438 -51.94 -2.55 -1.43
N SER A 439 -52.94 -2.96 -0.64
CA SER A 439 -54.33 -2.50 -0.76
C SER A 439 -54.66 -1.42 0.27
N ALA A 440 -55.36 -0.36 -0.15
CA ALA A 440 -55.76 0.74 0.74
C ALA A 440 -56.79 0.29 1.78
N LEU A 441 -56.63 0.77 3.02
CA LEU A 441 -57.59 0.59 4.11
C LEU A 441 -58.40 1.87 4.33
N ALA A 442 -59.67 1.71 4.72
CA ALA A 442 -60.56 2.82 5.07
C ALA A 442 -60.35 3.31 6.52
N VAL A 443 -59.09 3.50 6.91
CA VAL A 443 -58.68 4.01 8.23
C VAL A 443 -57.90 5.31 8.05
N THR A 444 -58.15 6.30 8.91
CA THR A 444 -57.55 7.64 8.83
C THR A 444 -56.92 8.11 10.14
N THR A 445 -57.02 7.31 11.21
CA THR A 445 -56.41 7.57 12.51
C THR A 445 -54.93 7.15 12.52
N PRO A 446 -54.09 7.73 13.40
CA PRO A 446 -52.67 7.34 13.54
C PRO A 446 -52.48 5.93 14.10
N THR A 447 -53.50 5.41 14.77
CA THR A 447 -53.54 4.05 15.34
C THR A 447 -54.89 3.39 15.10
N PHE A 448 -54.93 2.06 15.06
CA PHE A 448 -56.17 1.27 15.05
C PHE A 448 -55.93 -0.17 15.53
N ASP A 449 -56.99 -0.81 16.03
CA ASP A 449 -56.93 -2.18 16.54
C ASP A 449 -57.27 -3.21 15.46
N VAL A 450 -56.53 -4.32 15.44
CA VAL A 450 -56.75 -5.50 14.60
C VAL A 450 -57.10 -6.67 15.52
N THR A 451 -58.34 -7.14 15.46
CA THR A 451 -58.77 -8.37 16.14
C THR A 451 -58.38 -9.59 15.30
N ILE A 452 -57.67 -10.54 15.90
CA ILE A 452 -57.05 -11.67 15.21
C ILE A 452 -57.93 -12.90 15.36
N ASN A 453 -58.91 -13.02 14.46
CA ASN A 453 -59.84 -14.16 14.48
C ASN A 453 -59.28 -15.39 13.73
N ASP A 454 -58.41 -15.15 12.75
CA ASP A 454 -57.81 -16.15 11.87
C ASP A 454 -56.54 -15.57 11.20
N PHE A 455 -55.98 -16.33 10.25
CA PHE A 455 -54.76 -15.96 9.52
C PHE A 455 -54.92 -14.73 8.60
N THR A 456 -56.14 -14.27 8.30
CA THR A 456 -56.35 -13.10 7.43
C THR A 456 -55.87 -11.78 8.04
N ALA A 457 -55.68 -11.75 9.37
CA ALA A 457 -55.06 -10.62 10.06
C ALA A 457 -53.57 -10.46 9.72
N ASP A 458 -52.90 -11.53 9.31
CA ASP A 458 -51.49 -11.51 8.89
C ASP A 458 -51.27 -10.51 7.74
N GLY A 459 -50.18 -9.76 7.81
CA GLY A 459 -49.78 -8.88 6.73
C GLY A 459 -48.90 -7.70 7.16
N THR A 460 -48.60 -6.88 6.18
CA THR A 460 -47.74 -5.70 6.31
C THR A 460 -48.58 -4.44 6.21
N TYR A 461 -48.47 -3.58 7.22
CA TYR A 461 -49.22 -2.33 7.36
C TYR A 461 -48.27 -1.14 7.24
N ILE A 462 -48.58 -0.22 6.32
CA ILE A 462 -47.80 0.99 6.05
C ILE A 462 -48.75 2.19 6.10
N ALA A 463 -48.30 3.29 6.73
CA ALA A 463 -48.98 4.56 6.70
C ALA A 463 -48.29 5.53 5.73
N ARG A 464 -49.08 6.25 4.93
CA ARG A 464 -48.66 7.44 4.20
C ARG A 464 -49.29 8.66 4.84
N VAL A 465 -48.46 9.63 5.22
CA VAL A 465 -48.86 10.77 6.05
C VAL A 465 -48.58 12.06 5.30
N THR A 466 -49.59 12.92 5.21
CA THR A 466 -49.48 14.30 4.71
C THR A 466 -49.70 15.28 5.86
N ASN A 467 -49.17 16.49 5.74
CA ASN A 467 -49.30 17.53 6.76
C ASN A 467 -49.73 18.88 6.15
N THR A 468 -50.59 19.62 6.86
CA THR A 468 -51.10 20.91 6.39
C THR A 468 -50.12 22.08 6.54
N ASN A 469 -49.19 22.00 7.48
CA ASN A 469 -48.17 23.01 7.78
C ASN A 469 -46.90 22.81 6.92
N VAL A 470 -46.64 21.58 6.47
CA VAL A 470 -45.52 21.22 5.57
C VAL A 470 -46.09 20.71 4.24
N PRO A 471 -46.56 21.60 3.35
CA PRO A 471 -47.29 21.22 2.15
C PRO A 471 -46.40 20.51 1.11
N GLY A 472 -46.99 19.68 0.25
CA GLY A 472 -46.26 19.05 -0.86
C GLY A 472 -45.36 17.85 -0.50
N LEU A 473 -45.23 17.52 0.79
CA LEU A 473 -44.53 16.33 1.27
C LEU A 473 -45.51 15.22 1.69
N THR A 474 -45.21 13.98 1.30
CA THR A 474 -45.86 12.77 1.84
C THR A 474 -44.79 11.91 2.49
N LEU A 475 -44.87 11.71 3.79
CA LEU A 475 -44.01 10.78 4.51
C LEU A 475 -44.57 9.37 4.37
N THR A 476 -43.68 8.40 4.13
CA THR A 476 -44.01 6.96 4.20
C THR A 476 -43.38 6.38 5.44
N THR A 477 -44.15 5.66 6.25
CA THR A 477 -43.60 5.01 7.46
C THR A 477 -42.97 3.68 7.11
N THR A 478 -41.93 3.28 7.84
CA THR A 478 -41.49 1.88 7.85
C THR A 478 -42.65 0.96 8.27
N PRO A 479 -42.67 -0.30 7.80
CA PRO A 479 -43.81 -1.20 7.97
C PRO A 479 -43.99 -1.71 9.40
N VAL A 480 -45.26 -1.96 9.77
CA VAL A 480 -45.64 -2.88 10.85
C VAL A 480 -45.99 -4.22 10.23
N VAL A 481 -45.21 -5.24 10.56
CA VAL A 481 -45.33 -6.61 10.10
C VAL A 481 -46.05 -7.41 11.18
N LEU A 482 -47.36 -7.58 11.03
CA LEU A 482 -48.17 -8.38 11.92
C LEU A 482 -48.24 -9.81 11.40
N ARG A 483 -47.79 -10.77 12.21
CA ARG A 483 -47.82 -12.21 11.93
C ARG A 483 -48.79 -12.90 12.86
N VAL A 484 -49.44 -13.96 12.37
CA VAL A 484 -50.42 -14.74 13.15
C VAL A 484 -49.89 -16.14 13.46
N SER A 485 -49.58 -16.42 14.72
CA SER A 485 -49.05 -17.71 15.20
C SER A 485 -50.03 -18.86 14.94
N SER A 486 -49.68 -19.74 14.01
CA SER A 486 -50.53 -20.83 13.51
C SER A 486 -49.70 -21.83 12.69
N LEU A 487 -50.26 -23.01 12.38
CA LEU A 487 -49.62 -23.94 11.45
C LEU A 487 -49.45 -23.35 10.03
N GLU A 488 -50.38 -22.50 9.61
CA GLU A 488 -50.33 -21.82 8.31
C GLU A 488 -49.17 -20.83 8.26
N ARG A 489 -48.85 -20.16 9.38
CA ARG A 489 -47.64 -19.35 9.54
C ARG A 489 -46.39 -20.19 9.47
N ASP A 490 -46.31 -21.27 10.24
CA ASP A 490 -45.15 -22.17 10.21
C ASP A 490 -44.89 -22.66 8.77
N SER A 491 -45.95 -23.03 8.04
CA SER A 491 -45.87 -23.41 6.62
C SER A 491 -45.36 -22.28 5.72
N THR A 492 -45.87 -21.06 5.91
CA THR A 492 -45.44 -19.90 5.11
C THR A 492 -44.00 -19.52 5.39
N SER A 493 -43.56 -19.61 6.65
CA SER A 493 -42.18 -19.36 7.07
C SER A 493 -41.21 -20.38 6.47
N LEU A 494 -41.58 -21.65 6.45
CA LEU A 494 -40.77 -22.68 5.81
C LEU A 494 -40.71 -22.49 4.29
N ILE A 495 -41.79 -22.13 3.62
CA ILE A 495 -41.71 -21.77 2.19
C ILE A 495 -40.77 -20.58 1.97
N ALA A 496 -40.80 -19.56 2.84
CA ALA A 496 -39.85 -18.46 2.75
C ALA A 496 -38.39 -18.91 2.95
N ILE A 497 -38.14 -19.86 3.87
CA ILE A 497 -36.82 -20.49 4.05
C ILE A 497 -36.41 -21.23 2.78
N TYR A 498 -37.30 -22.03 2.19
CA TYR A 498 -37.05 -22.76 0.94
C TYR A 498 -36.72 -21.80 -0.20
N ASP A 499 -37.49 -20.73 -0.38
CA ASP A 499 -37.25 -19.76 -1.45
C ASP A 499 -35.94 -18.99 -1.24
N SER A 500 -35.66 -18.56 0.00
CA SER A 500 -34.45 -17.81 0.37
C SER A 500 -33.18 -18.64 0.23
N LEU A 501 -33.27 -19.94 0.53
CA LEU A 501 -32.15 -20.89 0.47
C LEU A 501 -32.04 -21.62 -0.88
N GLN A 502 -32.71 -21.12 -1.91
CA GLN A 502 -32.72 -21.68 -3.26
C GLN A 502 -33.08 -23.18 -3.28
N GLY A 503 -34.06 -23.58 -2.47
CA GLY A 503 -34.47 -24.96 -2.28
C GLY A 503 -34.85 -25.70 -3.58
N SER A 504 -35.20 -24.99 -4.65
CA SER A 504 -35.43 -25.59 -5.98
C SER A 504 -34.19 -26.26 -6.59
N ASN A 505 -33.00 -25.85 -6.16
CA ASN A 505 -31.71 -26.42 -6.58
C ASN A 505 -31.18 -27.48 -5.59
N SER A 506 -31.90 -27.71 -4.50
CA SER A 506 -31.56 -28.65 -3.44
C SER A 506 -32.19 -30.03 -3.67
N THR A 507 -32.02 -30.95 -2.73
CA THR A 507 -32.70 -32.26 -2.76
C THR A 507 -34.14 -32.24 -2.25
N LEU A 508 -34.68 -31.07 -1.87
CA LEU A 508 -36.03 -30.91 -1.28
C LEU A 508 -37.15 -30.98 -2.33
N THR A 509 -37.58 -32.19 -2.71
CA THR A 509 -38.59 -32.38 -3.78
C THR A 509 -40.06 -32.24 -3.32
N ASP A 510 -40.31 -32.44 -2.03
CA ASP A 510 -41.67 -32.57 -1.47
C ASP A 510 -42.32 -31.22 -1.15
N TRP A 511 -41.51 -30.21 -0.79
CA TRP A 511 -41.96 -28.91 -0.26
C TRP A 511 -42.90 -28.13 -1.20
N PRO A 512 -42.59 -27.96 -2.50
CA PRO A 512 -43.46 -27.21 -3.41
C PRO A 512 -44.73 -27.96 -3.82
N ASN A 513 -44.79 -29.27 -3.60
CA ASN A 513 -45.81 -30.15 -4.21
C ASN A 513 -46.78 -30.77 -3.20
N LEU A 514 -46.38 -30.90 -1.93
CA LEU A 514 -47.15 -31.58 -0.89
C LEU A 514 -47.55 -30.61 0.24
N PRO A 515 -48.63 -30.91 0.98
CA PRO A 515 -48.94 -30.19 2.21
C PRO A 515 -47.83 -30.36 3.27
N ILE A 516 -47.61 -29.35 4.12
CA ILE A 516 -46.58 -29.34 5.17
C ILE A 516 -46.52 -30.61 6.04
N ALA A 517 -47.67 -31.24 6.30
CA ALA A 517 -47.74 -32.48 7.09
C ALA A 517 -47.11 -33.71 6.42
N GLN A 518 -46.69 -33.59 5.16
CA GLN A 518 -46.04 -34.65 4.38
C GLN A 518 -44.58 -34.32 4.02
N TRP A 519 -44.05 -33.17 4.46
CA TRP A 519 -42.66 -32.84 4.19
C TRP A 519 -41.73 -33.70 5.05
N SER A 520 -40.83 -34.43 4.38
CA SER A 520 -39.97 -35.44 5.00
C SER A 520 -39.04 -34.88 6.07
N GLU A 521 -38.67 -33.59 5.95
CA GLU A 521 -37.74 -32.87 6.79
C GLU A 521 -38.39 -32.17 8.00
N VAL A 522 -39.72 -32.21 8.11
CA VAL A 522 -40.49 -31.42 9.08
C VAL A 522 -41.31 -32.30 10.00
N THR A 523 -41.15 -32.10 11.32
CA THR A 523 -41.98 -32.76 12.33
C THR A 523 -43.00 -31.77 12.90
N ILE A 524 -44.28 -32.17 12.90
CA ILE A 524 -45.39 -31.38 13.46
C ILE A 524 -45.94 -32.07 14.71
N THR A 525 -46.02 -31.33 15.81
CA THR A 525 -46.63 -31.77 17.07
C THR A 525 -47.65 -30.72 17.54
N ASN A 526 -48.85 -31.15 17.97
CA ASN A 526 -49.92 -30.25 18.43
C ASN A 526 -50.25 -29.11 17.43
N SER A 527 -50.29 -29.44 16.14
CA SER A 527 -50.55 -28.50 15.04
C SER A 527 -49.52 -27.36 14.94
N ARG A 528 -48.26 -27.60 15.33
CA ARG A 528 -47.14 -26.66 15.18
C ARG A 528 -45.88 -27.42 14.77
N VAL A 529 -44.99 -26.77 14.03
CA VAL A 529 -43.68 -27.35 13.66
C VAL A 529 -42.77 -27.35 14.89
N THR A 530 -42.15 -28.49 15.18
CA THR A 530 -41.23 -28.66 16.31
C THR A 530 -39.81 -29.04 15.89
N ASN A 531 -39.61 -29.69 14.73
CA ASN A 531 -38.28 -30.08 14.28
C ASN A 531 -38.15 -29.87 12.78
N ILE A 532 -36.98 -29.37 12.37
CA ILE A 532 -36.58 -29.13 10.98
C ILE A 532 -35.20 -29.79 10.77
N ASP A 533 -35.03 -30.61 9.74
CA ASP A 533 -33.75 -31.20 9.36
C ASP A 533 -33.44 -30.92 7.88
N LEU A 534 -32.63 -29.88 7.66
CA LEU A 534 -32.15 -29.40 6.38
C LEU A 534 -30.63 -29.60 6.23
N SER A 535 -30.06 -30.56 6.96
CA SER A 535 -28.64 -30.91 6.85
C SER A 535 -28.32 -31.53 5.49
N ASP A 536 -27.16 -31.16 4.91
CA ASP A 536 -26.64 -31.70 3.64
C ASP A 536 -27.69 -31.74 2.53
N LYS A 537 -28.22 -30.56 2.17
CA LYS A 537 -29.22 -30.38 1.11
C LYS A 537 -28.72 -29.60 -0.09
N GLY A 538 -27.51 -29.05 -0.03
CA GLY A 538 -26.98 -28.15 -1.06
C GLY A 538 -27.72 -26.81 -1.09
N LEU A 539 -28.15 -26.32 0.08
CA LEU A 539 -28.83 -25.03 0.23
C LEU A 539 -27.82 -23.88 0.15
N VAL A 540 -28.22 -22.77 -0.47
CA VAL A 540 -27.37 -21.59 -0.71
C VAL A 540 -28.16 -20.32 -0.40
N GLY A 541 -27.51 -19.33 0.22
CA GLY A 541 -28.10 -18.04 0.55
C GLY A 541 -28.34 -17.88 2.06
N ALA A 542 -29.11 -16.87 2.45
CA ALA A 542 -29.31 -16.53 3.85
C ALA A 542 -30.59 -17.14 4.43
N ILE A 543 -30.54 -17.58 5.69
CA ILE A 543 -31.73 -17.95 6.46
C ILE A 543 -32.57 -16.68 6.66
N PRO A 544 -33.85 -16.65 6.26
CA PRO A 544 -34.69 -15.46 6.40
C PRO A 544 -35.17 -15.29 7.85
N GLU A 545 -35.47 -14.04 8.22
CA GLU A 545 -36.03 -13.70 9.54
C GLU A 545 -37.32 -14.48 9.85
N ASP A 546 -38.07 -14.94 8.85
CA ASP A 546 -39.28 -15.77 9.01
C ASP A 546 -39.08 -17.07 9.78
N VAL A 547 -37.84 -17.55 9.95
CA VAL A 547 -37.51 -18.69 10.82
C VAL A 547 -37.95 -18.46 12.28
N ILE A 548 -37.94 -17.20 12.76
CA ILE A 548 -38.30 -16.87 14.14
C ILE A 548 -39.81 -16.92 14.39
N ASP A 549 -40.64 -16.97 13.35
CA ASP A 549 -42.09 -17.06 13.50
C ASP A 549 -42.53 -18.47 13.98
N ILE A 550 -41.66 -19.47 13.85
CA ILE A 550 -41.90 -20.88 14.23
C ILE A 550 -41.62 -21.08 15.73
N GLN A 551 -42.40 -20.41 16.58
CA GLN A 551 -42.19 -20.34 18.04
C GLN A 551 -42.22 -21.68 18.81
N SER A 552 -42.75 -22.74 18.19
CA SER A 552 -42.80 -24.10 18.79
C SER A 552 -41.59 -24.96 18.43
N MET A 553 -40.62 -24.41 17.70
CA MET A 553 -39.40 -25.11 17.29
C MET A 553 -38.59 -25.56 18.52
N LEU A 554 -38.23 -26.85 18.51
CA LEU A 554 -37.36 -27.49 19.49
C LEU A 554 -35.96 -27.70 18.90
N THR A 555 -35.86 -28.16 17.65
CA THR A 555 -34.58 -28.31 16.95
C THR A 555 -34.67 -27.84 15.51
N ALA A 556 -33.58 -27.25 15.01
CA ALA A 556 -33.37 -27.03 13.59
C ALA A 556 -31.93 -27.36 13.21
N ASP A 557 -31.77 -28.16 12.16
CA ASP A 557 -30.47 -28.47 11.58
C ASP A 557 -30.37 -27.90 10.17
N PHE A 558 -29.39 -27.03 9.95
CA PHE A 558 -29.03 -26.40 8.68
C PHE A 558 -27.57 -26.71 8.31
N SER A 559 -26.93 -27.65 8.99
CA SER A 559 -25.49 -27.92 8.82
C SER A 559 -25.13 -28.48 7.44
N ASP A 560 -23.84 -28.34 7.08
CA ASP A 560 -23.25 -28.90 5.86
C ASP A 560 -23.97 -28.42 4.58
N ASN A 561 -24.14 -27.11 4.47
CA ASN A 561 -24.68 -26.42 3.28
C ASN A 561 -23.76 -25.25 2.89
N ASP A 562 -24.18 -24.40 1.95
CA ASP A 562 -23.50 -23.18 1.52
C ASP A 562 -24.27 -21.92 1.98
N ILE A 563 -24.84 -21.95 3.20
CA ILE A 563 -25.61 -20.83 3.77
C ILE A 563 -24.65 -19.71 4.18
N ASP A 564 -24.92 -18.49 3.74
CA ASP A 564 -24.03 -17.33 3.87
C ASP A 564 -24.61 -16.20 4.74
N GLY A 565 -25.77 -16.42 5.37
CA GLY A 565 -26.33 -15.48 6.35
C GLY A 565 -27.36 -16.09 7.29
N MET A 566 -27.54 -15.49 8.47
CA MET A 566 -28.58 -15.88 9.43
C MET A 566 -29.16 -14.68 10.19
N PRO A 567 -30.44 -14.74 10.61
CA PRO A 567 -31.05 -13.65 11.36
C PRO A 567 -30.64 -13.69 12.84
N ASP A 568 -30.89 -12.62 13.57
CA ASP A 568 -30.81 -12.62 15.03
C ASP A 568 -31.95 -13.47 15.62
N ILE A 569 -31.57 -14.61 16.20
CA ILE A 569 -32.47 -15.53 16.90
C ILE A 569 -32.37 -15.40 18.43
N SER A 570 -31.59 -14.45 18.94
CA SER A 570 -31.37 -14.25 20.37
C SER A 570 -32.68 -13.87 21.07
N GLY A 571 -33.14 -14.74 21.98
CA GLY A 571 -34.37 -14.49 22.74
C GLY A 571 -35.69 -14.59 21.94
N THR A 572 -35.66 -15.04 20.68
CA THR A 572 -36.86 -15.12 19.83
C THR A 572 -37.47 -16.52 19.75
N LEU A 573 -36.71 -17.59 19.98
CA LEU A 573 -37.18 -18.98 19.93
C LEU A 573 -37.21 -19.61 21.33
N PRO A 574 -38.33 -19.51 22.08
CA PRO A 574 -38.36 -19.78 23.53
C PRO A 574 -38.23 -21.26 23.91
N ASN A 575 -38.54 -22.18 23.00
CA ASN A 575 -38.55 -23.63 23.25
C ASN A 575 -37.33 -24.36 22.65
N MET A 576 -36.39 -23.62 22.07
CA MET A 576 -35.30 -24.19 21.30
C MET A 576 -34.27 -24.91 22.17
N THR A 577 -33.96 -26.15 21.78
CA THR A 577 -33.00 -27.03 22.44
C THR A 577 -31.77 -27.34 21.58
N GLY A 578 -31.81 -27.04 20.28
CA GLY A 578 -30.67 -27.16 19.37
C GLY A 578 -30.89 -26.40 18.06
N PHE A 579 -29.88 -25.66 17.62
CA PHE A 579 -29.84 -24.98 16.33
C PHE A 579 -28.46 -25.19 15.73
N ASN A 580 -28.36 -25.89 14.60
CA ASN A 580 -27.08 -26.26 14.01
C ASN A 580 -26.90 -25.57 12.65
N VAL A 581 -25.84 -24.77 12.52
CA VAL A 581 -25.42 -24.06 11.30
C VAL A 581 -23.94 -24.32 11.00
N SER A 582 -23.35 -25.39 11.56
CA SER A 582 -21.96 -25.78 11.26
C SER A 582 -21.77 -26.17 9.79
N GLY A 583 -20.55 -26.09 9.26
CA GLY A 583 -20.27 -26.50 7.87
C GLY A 583 -20.76 -25.54 6.78
N ASN A 584 -21.19 -24.33 7.14
CA ASN A 584 -21.73 -23.31 6.22
C ASN A 584 -20.71 -22.22 5.86
N ARG A 585 -21.14 -21.10 5.28
CA ARG A 585 -20.31 -19.94 4.89
C ARG A 585 -20.60 -18.70 5.73
N LEU A 586 -21.06 -18.87 6.98
CA LEU A 586 -21.40 -17.74 7.86
C LEU A 586 -20.15 -17.01 8.32
N THR A 587 -20.21 -15.68 8.35
CA THR A 587 -19.13 -14.83 8.86
C THR A 587 -19.48 -14.25 10.22
N PHE A 588 -18.60 -13.45 10.82
CA PHE A 588 -18.83 -12.93 12.17
C PHE A 588 -20.01 -11.95 12.26
N GLU A 589 -20.37 -11.24 11.19
CA GLU A 589 -21.54 -10.36 11.20
C GLU A 589 -22.86 -11.10 11.41
N ASP A 590 -22.95 -12.35 10.94
CA ASP A 590 -24.11 -13.23 11.10
C ASP A 590 -24.17 -13.86 12.51
N LEU A 591 -22.99 -14.12 13.08
CA LEU A 591 -22.85 -14.86 14.33
C LEU A 591 -22.79 -13.97 15.57
N GLU A 592 -22.31 -12.73 15.45
CA GLU A 592 -22.21 -11.75 16.55
C GLU A 592 -23.52 -11.55 17.31
N PRO A 593 -24.70 -11.34 16.65
CA PRO A 593 -25.98 -11.20 17.34
C PRO A 593 -26.38 -12.46 18.12
N ASN A 594 -25.90 -13.61 17.67
CA ASN A 594 -26.34 -14.94 18.08
C ASN A 594 -25.37 -15.64 19.05
N ALA A 595 -24.22 -15.03 19.36
CA ALA A 595 -23.16 -15.63 20.16
C ALA A 595 -23.60 -16.04 21.58
N GLY A 596 -24.63 -15.38 22.13
CA GLY A 596 -25.20 -15.69 23.45
C GLY A 596 -26.17 -16.87 23.49
N VAL A 597 -26.51 -17.46 22.35
CA VAL A 597 -27.52 -18.52 22.23
C VAL A 597 -26.92 -19.87 22.66
N THR A 598 -27.38 -20.40 23.80
CA THR A 598 -26.73 -21.54 24.50
C THR A 598 -26.68 -22.86 23.71
N ASN A 599 -27.57 -23.07 22.75
CA ASN A 599 -27.66 -24.31 21.96
C ASN A 599 -27.44 -24.09 20.45
N LEU A 600 -26.69 -23.04 20.09
CA LEU A 600 -26.30 -22.77 18.71
C LEU A 600 -24.95 -23.42 18.41
N ASN A 601 -24.89 -24.27 17.38
CA ASN A 601 -23.64 -24.81 16.85
C ASN A 601 -23.27 -24.12 15.55
N PHE A 602 -22.17 -23.37 15.54
CA PHE A 602 -21.63 -22.64 14.38
C PHE A 602 -20.19 -23.07 14.02
N ALA A 603 -19.73 -24.22 14.52
CA ALA A 603 -18.37 -24.71 14.26
C ALA A 603 -18.10 -24.99 12.77
N ASP A 604 -16.83 -25.12 12.42
CA ASP A 604 -16.37 -25.66 11.13
C ASP A 604 -16.98 -24.97 9.90
N GLN A 605 -17.03 -23.63 9.90
CA GLN A 605 -17.42 -22.87 8.71
C GLN A 605 -16.38 -23.06 7.58
N GLN A 606 -16.87 -23.01 6.34
CA GLN A 606 -16.06 -23.03 5.13
C GLN A 606 -15.19 -21.77 5.01
N ARG A 607 -14.26 -21.80 4.05
CA ARG A 607 -13.38 -20.67 3.77
C ARG A 607 -14.15 -19.47 3.25
N PHE A 608 -13.76 -18.26 3.67
CA PHE A 608 -14.39 -17.02 3.26
C PHE A 608 -13.57 -16.25 2.22
N GLY A 609 -14.20 -15.32 1.52
CA GLY A 609 -13.51 -14.43 0.60
C GLY A 609 -13.27 -15.03 -0.79
N THR A 610 -12.33 -14.45 -1.53
CA THR A 610 -12.09 -14.78 -2.94
C THR A 610 -10.74 -15.44 -3.15
N VAL A 611 -10.63 -16.36 -4.10
CA VAL A 611 -9.34 -16.92 -4.53
C VAL A 611 -8.56 -15.90 -5.34
N PHE A 612 -7.26 -15.78 -5.06
CA PHE A 612 -6.30 -15.03 -5.87
C PHE A 612 -5.17 -15.97 -6.29
N GLU A 613 -4.83 -15.98 -7.57
CA GLU A 613 -3.70 -16.74 -8.10
C GLU A 613 -3.11 -16.00 -9.29
N ASP A 614 -1.89 -15.49 -9.14
CA ASP A 614 -1.22 -14.73 -10.19
C ASP A 614 0.30 -14.97 -10.20
N THR A 615 0.90 -14.77 -11.38
CA THR A 615 2.35 -14.79 -11.62
C THR A 615 2.80 -13.39 -11.99
N ILE A 616 3.66 -12.82 -11.15
CA ILE A 616 3.93 -11.37 -11.12
C ILE A 616 5.45 -11.15 -11.26
N PRO A 617 5.91 -10.20 -12.08
CA PRO A 617 7.33 -9.93 -12.24
C PRO A 617 8.02 -9.64 -10.91
N VAL A 618 9.20 -10.25 -10.71
CA VAL A 618 10.03 -10.10 -9.52
C VAL A 618 10.27 -8.62 -9.19
N GLY A 619 10.21 -8.31 -7.90
CA GLY A 619 10.38 -6.96 -7.39
C GLY A 619 9.11 -6.10 -7.42
N SER A 620 8.04 -6.53 -8.09
CA SER A 620 6.76 -5.82 -8.11
C SER A 620 6.06 -5.85 -6.75
N THR A 621 5.25 -4.83 -6.51
CA THR A 621 4.36 -4.76 -5.34
C THR A 621 3.08 -5.56 -5.59
N VAL A 622 2.60 -6.28 -4.56
CA VAL A 622 1.36 -7.05 -4.60
C VAL A 622 0.46 -6.66 -3.44
N ASP A 623 -0.77 -6.31 -3.75
CA ASP A 623 -1.79 -5.98 -2.77
C ASP A 623 -2.78 -7.14 -2.63
N LEU A 624 -2.74 -7.81 -1.48
CA LEU A 624 -3.69 -8.87 -1.13
C LEU A 624 -4.72 -8.30 -0.16
N SER A 625 -6.01 -8.55 -0.42
CA SER A 625 -7.07 -8.13 0.49
C SER A 625 -8.18 -9.18 0.56
N GLN A 626 -8.77 -9.30 1.74
CA GLN A 626 -9.95 -10.12 1.96
C GLN A 626 -11.02 -9.29 2.67
N SER A 627 -12.28 -9.48 2.28
CA SER A 627 -13.41 -8.85 2.96
C SER A 627 -14.09 -9.85 3.87
N ILE A 628 -14.34 -9.46 5.11
CA ILE A 628 -15.10 -10.25 6.08
C ILE A 628 -15.90 -9.33 7.01
N GLY A 629 -17.13 -9.73 7.28
CA GLY A 629 -18.02 -9.07 8.21
C GLY A 629 -17.63 -9.18 9.68
N GLY A 630 -18.18 -8.29 10.52
CA GLY A 630 -18.05 -8.31 11.98
C GLY A 630 -17.33 -7.09 12.55
N ASN A 631 -17.75 -6.66 13.74
CA ASN A 631 -17.25 -5.44 14.39
C ASN A 631 -16.05 -5.68 15.31
N PHE A 632 -15.82 -6.93 15.74
CA PHE A 632 -14.82 -7.28 16.75
C PHE A 632 -13.73 -8.22 16.22
N ASN A 633 -13.45 -8.14 14.93
CA ASN A 633 -12.49 -8.98 14.23
C ASN A 633 -11.05 -8.67 14.62
N GLN A 634 -10.24 -9.71 14.68
CA GLN A 634 -8.79 -9.68 14.85
C GLN A 634 -8.17 -10.52 13.74
N TYR A 635 -7.22 -9.93 13.03
CA TYR A 635 -6.66 -10.45 11.78
C TYR A 635 -5.25 -10.99 12.02
N GLN A 636 -4.93 -12.14 11.43
CA GLN A 636 -3.58 -12.69 11.38
C GLN A 636 -3.34 -13.36 10.04
N TRP A 637 -2.40 -12.82 9.25
CA TRP A 637 -1.95 -13.44 8.01
C TRP A 637 -0.94 -14.55 8.28
N TYR A 638 -1.04 -15.62 7.49
CA TYR A 638 -0.13 -16.76 7.48
C TYR A 638 0.47 -16.91 6.07
N PHE A 639 1.74 -17.28 6.02
CA PHE A 639 2.50 -17.50 4.79
C PHE A 639 3.00 -18.94 4.72
N SER A 640 2.90 -19.52 3.53
CA SER A 640 3.46 -20.83 3.20
C SER A 640 4.15 -20.79 1.84
N ASN A 641 5.31 -21.44 1.73
CA ASN A 641 6.04 -21.64 0.49
C ASN A 641 6.70 -23.03 0.47
N HIS A 642 7.60 -23.26 -0.47
CA HIS A 642 8.31 -24.55 -0.59
C HIS A 642 9.20 -24.90 0.63
N ASN A 643 9.55 -23.91 1.47
CA ASN A 643 10.42 -24.11 2.64
C ASN A 643 9.71 -23.98 3.98
N THR A 644 8.54 -23.35 4.01
CA THR A 644 7.83 -22.97 5.23
C THR A 644 6.35 -23.27 5.08
N THR A 645 5.73 -23.70 6.16
CA THR A 645 4.29 -23.97 6.20
C THR A 645 3.70 -23.23 7.39
N ASP A 646 2.56 -22.57 7.15
CA ASP A 646 1.72 -21.92 8.15
C ASP A 646 2.48 -20.95 9.08
N GLN A 647 3.35 -20.11 8.52
CA GLN A 647 4.11 -19.12 9.30
C GLN A 647 3.32 -17.83 9.51
N PRO A 648 3.06 -17.40 10.76
CA PRO A 648 2.35 -16.15 11.02
C PRO A 648 3.22 -14.93 10.66
N ILE A 649 2.64 -13.98 9.93
CA ILE A 649 3.29 -12.71 9.60
C ILE A 649 3.02 -11.71 10.73
N GLY A 650 4.06 -11.36 11.50
CA GLY A 650 3.93 -10.49 12.67
C GLY A 650 3.60 -9.03 12.33
N GLY A 651 2.85 -8.36 13.21
CA GLY A 651 2.61 -6.92 13.15
C GLY A 651 1.46 -6.48 12.23
N LEU A 652 0.81 -7.41 11.54
CA LEU A 652 -0.35 -7.13 10.69
C LEU A 652 -1.64 -7.34 11.46
N THR A 653 -2.49 -6.31 11.50
CA THR A 653 -3.78 -6.32 12.19
C THR A 653 -4.92 -5.86 11.28
N SER A 654 -4.73 -5.97 9.97
CA SER A 654 -5.68 -5.59 8.92
C SER A 654 -6.04 -6.80 8.05
N SER A 655 -7.17 -6.71 7.35
CA SER A 655 -7.57 -7.66 6.31
C SER A 655 -6.88 -7.45 4.96
N GLU A 656 -5.94 -6.49 4.92
CA GLU A 656 -5.10 -6.15 3.78
C GLU A 656 -3.64 -6.48 4.11
N LEU A 657 -2.90 -6.94 3.10
CA LEU A 657 -1.48 -7.27 3.13
C LEU A 657 -0.82 -6.73 1.85
N VAL A 658 0.10 -5.78 2.01
CA VAL A 658 0.93 -5.26 0.93
C VAL A 658 2.29 -5.95 0.98
N ILE A 659 2.70 -6.55 -0.14
CA ILE A 659 4.03 -7.10 -0.35
C ILE A 659 4.77 -6.11 -1.23
N ASP A 660 5.58 -5.22 -0.65
CA ASP A 660 6.27 -4.14 -1.38
C ASP A 660 7.14 -4.66 -2.54
N SER A 661 7.72 -5.85 -2.37
CA SER A 661 8.62 -6.47 -3.33
C SER A 661 8.48 -7.99 -3.28
N LEU A 662 7.84 -8.57 -4.30
CA LEU A 662 7.67 -10.01 -4.44
C LEU A 662 8.96 -10.66 -4.97
N ILE A 663 9.53 -11.58 -4.22
CA ILE A 663 10.81 -12.25 -4.46
C ILE A 663 10.69 -13.75 -4.13
N PHE A 664 11.69 -14.54 -4.52
CA PHE A 664 11.69 -15.99 -4.30
C PHE A 664 11.43 -16.42 -2.84
N GLY A 665 11.91 -15.64 -1.86
CA GLY A 665 11.76 -15.96 -0.44
C GLY A 665 10.35 -15.74 0.12
N ASN A 666 9.58 -14.81 -0.45
CA ASN A 666 8.24 -14.46 0.01
C ASN A 666 7.14 -14.83 -1.01
N MET A 667 7.44 -15.28 -2.22
CA MET A 667 6.42 -15.84 -3.09
C MET A 667 5.85 -17.14 -2.51
N GLY A 668 4.55 -17.38 -2.70
CA GLY A 668 3.87 -18.54 -2.15
C GLY A 668 2.38 -18.30 -1.90
N GLN A 669 1.86 -18.95 -0.87
CA GLN A 669 0.45 -18.94 -0.49
C GLN A 669 0.27 -18.15 0.80
N TYR A 670 -0.73 -17.28 0.80
CA TYR A 670 -1.12 -16.46 1.93
C TYR A 670 -2.56 -16.78 2.34
N GLU A 671 -2.77 -16.90 3.65
CA GLU A 671 -4.07 -17.21 4.24
C GLU A 671 -4.34 -16.23 5.38
N LEU A 672 -5.51 -15.62 5.39
CA LEU A 672 -5.96 -14.77 6.49
C LEU A 672 -6.79 -15.61 7.46
N LYS A 673 -6.34 -15.73 8.71
CA LYS A 673 -7.14 -16.31 9.80
C LYS A 673 -7.69 -15.19 10.67
N VAL A 674 -9.00 -15.23 10.93
CA VAL A 674 -9.73 -14.19 11.65
C VAL A 674 -10.38 -14.79 12.89
N THR A 675 -10.19 -14.10 14.01
CA THR A 675 -10.89 -14.39 15.27
C THR A 675 -11.75 -13.21 15.65
N ASN A 676 -12.75 -13.42 16.51
CA ASN A 676 -13.65 -12.35 16.93
C ASN A 676 -13.92 -12.45 18.43
N SER A 677 -13.81 -11.32 19.15
CA SER A 677 -13.97 -11.34 20.62
C SER A 677 -15.41 -11.52 21.09
N ALA A 678 -16.41 -11.25 20.25
CA ALA A 678 -17.82 -11.47 20.56
C ALA A 678 -18.26 -12.92 20.27
N VAL A 679 -17.60 -13.63 19.36
CA VAL A 679 -17.85 -15.04 19.01
C VAL A 679 -16.63 -15.90 19.41
N PRO A 680 -16.38 -16.13 20.71
CA PRO A 680 -15.17 -16.81 21.15
C PRO A 680 -15.13 -18.28 20.72
N GLY A 681 -13.95 -18.75 20.32
CA GLY A 681 -13.69 -20.16 19.98
C GLY A 681 -13.87 -20.51 18.50
N LEU A 682 -14.34 -19.59 17.67
CA LEU A 682 -14.37 -19.74 16.21
C LEU A 682 -13.17 -19.04 15.56
N VAL A 683 -12.53 -19.73 14.61
CA VAL A 683 -11.49 -19.18 13.75
C VAL A 683 -11.95 -19.36 12.31
N LEU A 684 -12.13 -18.26 11.59
CA LEU A 684 -12.48 -18.28 10.16
C LEU A 684 -11.21 -18.15 9.34
N SER A 685 -11.07 -18.98 8.29
CA SER A 685 -9.91 -18.97 7.39
C SER A 685 -10.33 -18.49 6.02
N SER A 686 -9.55 -17.62 5.38
CA SER A 686 -9.87 -17.12 4.04
C SER A 686 -9.60 -18.17 2.97
N GLU A 687 -10.07 -17.91 1.76
CA GLU A 687 -9.54 -18.53 0.56
C GLU A 687 -8.04 -18.23 0.40
N LEU A 688 -7.31 -19.15 -0.21
CA LEU A 688 -5.86 -19.03 -0.39
C LEU A 688 -5.54 -17.96 -1.43
N GLN A 689 -4.60 -17.08 -1.10
CA GLN A 689 -4.04 -16.05 -2.00
C GLN A 689 -2.66 -16.51 -2.46
N LYS A 690 -2.52 -16.92 -3.72
CA LYS A 690 -1.27 -17.40 -4.29
C LYS A 690 -0.61 -16.32 -5.14
N ALA A 691 0.58 -15.88 -4.73
CA ALA A 691 1.38 -14.91 -5.46
C ALA A 691 2.74 -15.53 -5.79
N TYR A 692 3.02 -15.74 -7.07
CA TYR A 692 4.27 -16.30 -7.56
C TYR A 692 5.09 -15.23 -8.28
N ALA A 693 6.38 -15.11 -7.94
CA ALA A 693 7.28 -14.20 -8.64
C ALA A 693 7.78 -14.84 -9.94
N SER A 694 7.86 -14.08 -11.03
CA SER A 694 8.46 -14.50 -12.30
C SER A 694 9.65 -13.63 -12.69
N ALA A 695 10.53 -14.17 -13.53
CA ALA A 695 11.60 -13.44 -14.19
C ALA A 695 11.78 -13.93 -15.63
N ASP A 696 12.32 -13.05 -16.47
CA ASP A 696 12.70 -13.38 -17.84
C ASP A 696 14.11 -13.98 -17.84
N LEU A 697 14.27 -15.10 -18.53
CA LEU A 697 15.56 -15.73 -18.79
C LEU A 697 15.85 -15.66 -20.28
N GLU A 698 16.79 -14.80 -20.65
CA GLU A 698 17.33 -14.71 -21.99
C GLU A 698 18.69 -15.40 -22.04
N PHE A 699 18.97 -16.14 -23.09
CA PHE A 699 20.31 -16.64 -23.32
C PHE A 699 20.60 -16.83 -24.81
N VAL A 700 21.87 -16.76 -25.15
CA VAL A 700 22.36 -17.01 -26.50
C VAL A 700 23.13 -18.31 -26.49
N ALA A 701 22.74 -19.27 -27.34
CA ALA A 701 23.61 -20.38 -27.65
C ALA A 701 24.59 -19.94 -28.74
N LEU A 702 25.90 -20.17 -28.60
CA LEU A 702 26.93 -19.85 -29.59
C LEU A 702 27.42 -21.12 -30.26
N ASP A 703 27.67 -21.09 -31.56
CA ASP A 703 28.41 -22.16 -32.22
C ASP A 703 29.92 -22.07 -31.91
N LEU A 704 30.70 -23.06 -32.37
CA LEU A 704 32.18 -23.05 -32.20
C LEU A 704 32.89 -21.89 -32.91
N GLY A 705 32.20 -21.19 -33.83
CA GLY A 705 32.68 -19.97 -34.47
C GLY A 705 32.41 -18.71 -33.66
N GLY A 706 31.63 -18.81 -32.58
CA GLY A 706 31.18 -17.70 -31.74
C GLY A 706 29.96 -16.96 -32.30
N GLU A 707 29.25 -17.54 -33.26
CA GLU A 707 28.04 -16.95 -33.86
C GLU A 707 26.76 -17.46 -33.16
N PRO A 708 25.70 -16.64 -33.03
CA PRO A 708 24.45 -17.05 -32.38
C PRO A 708 23.75 -18.22 -33.08
N PHE A 709 23.62 -19.32 -32.36
CA PHE A 709 22.83 -20.48 -32.69
C PHE A 709 21.35 -20.20 -32.39
N THR A 710 20.52 -20.18 -33.43
CA THR A 710 19.07 -19.82 -33.33
C THR A 710 18.13 -20.93 -33.82
N ALA A 711 18.68 -22.07 -34.26
CA ALA A 711 17.91 -23.17 -34.87
C ALA A 711 17.74 -24.36 -33.92
N GLY A 712 16.74 -24.32 -33.03
CA GLY A 712 16.47 -25.41 -32.10
C GLY A 712 15.38 -25.08 -31.08
N GLU A 713 15.12 -26.02 -30.18
CA GLU A 713 14.23 -25.86 -29.03
C GLU A 713 15.04 -25.76 -27.74
N ALA A 714 14.62 -24.90 -26.82
CA ALA A 714 15.16 -24.87 -25.47
C ALA A 714 14.10 -25.24 -24.44
N TYR A 715 14.56 -25.89 -23.37
CA TYR A 715 13.71 -26.45 -22.31
C TYR A 715 14.13 -25.88 -20.96
N ALA A 716 13.14 -25.44 -20.17
CA ALA A 716 13.30 -25.09 -18.76
C ALA A 716 12.66 -26.19 -17.90
N LEU A 717 13.50 -26.93 -17.17
CA LEU A 717 13.12 -28.09 -16.37
C LEU A 717 13.22 -27.73 -14.88
N GLN A 718 12.10 -27.64 -14.16
CA GLN A 718 12.10 -27.23 -12.75
C GLN A 718 12.56 -28.35 -11.82
N ILE A 719 13.49 -28.01 -10.93
CA ILE A 719 14.05 -28.88 -9.91
C ILE A 719 13.26 -28.70 -8.61
N THR A 720 12.37 -29.64 -8.30
CA THR A 720 11.46 -29.57 -7.14
C THR A 720 11.95 -30.34 -5.92
N ALA A 721 12.59 -31.52 -6.09
CA ALA A 721 13.22 -32.30 -5.02
C ALA A 721 14.28 -33.29 -5.57
N PRO A 722 15.33 -33.64 -4.80
CA PRO A 722 16.27 -34.68 -5.19
C PRO A 722 15.58 -36.03 -5.38
N GLY A 723 15.80 -36.70 -6.52
CA GLY A 723 15.23 -38.02 -6.82
C GLY A 723 13.82 -38.02 -7.42
N SER A 724 13.22 -36.85 -7.68
CA SER A 724 11.98 -36.73 -8.45
C SER A 724 12.28 -36.34 -9.91
N PRO A 725 11.53 -36.85 -10.90
CA PRO A 725 11.59 -36.38 -12.28
C PRO A 725 11.45 -34.85 -12.36
N TYR A 726 12.23 -34.22 -13.22
CA TYR A 726 12.09 -32.78 -13.47
C TYR A 726 10.87 -32.52 -14.34
N ASP A 727 10.08 -31.50 -13.98
CA ASP A 727 8.91 -31.10 -14.77
C ASP A 727 9.32 -30.06 -15.83
N THR A 728 8.86 -30.24 -17.07
CA THR A 728 9.12 -29.28 -18.14
C THR A 728 8.15 -28.13 -18.01
N VAL A 729 8.61 -27.01 -17.45
CA VAL A 729 7.77 -25.84 -17.17
C VAL A 729 7.54 -25.02 -18.43
N GLN A 730 8.54 -24.92 -19.31
CA GLN A 730 8.42 -24.17 -20.56
C GLN A 730 9.34 -24.76 -21.64
N THR A 731 8.88 -24.68 -22.89
CA THR A 731 9.66 -24.98 -24.09
C THR A 731 9.54 -23.82 -25.06
N ILE A 732 10.67 -23.36 -25.58
CA ILE A 732 10.73 -22.22 -26.48
C ILE A 732 11.54 -22.59 -27.72
N ARG A 733 11.36 -21.85 -28.80
CA ARG A 733 12.13 -22.01 -30.03
C ARG A 733 13.02 -20.79 -30.24
N GLY A 734 14.24 -21.00 -30.72
CA GLY A 734 15.17 -19.91 -30.96
C GLY A 734 14.68 -18.95 -32.05
N GLU A 735 14.87 -17.65 -31.84
CA GLU A 735 14.54 -16.59 -32.81
C GLU A 735 15.64 -15.53 -32.82
N GLY A 736 16.22 -15.25 -33.98
CA GLY A 736 17.05 -14.05 -34.31
C GLY A 736 18.22 -13.71 -33.39
N ASN A 737 17.92 -13.32 -32.15
CA ASN A 737 18.83 -12.87 -31.11
C ASN A 737 19.11 -13.93 -30.01
N GLY A 738 18.51 -15.13 -30.06
CA GLY A 738 18.75 -16.20 -29.08
C GLY A 738 17.47 -16.89 -28.62
N PHE A 739 17.39 -17.20 -27.33
CA PHE A 739 16.28 -17.89 -26.68
C PHE A 739 15.81 -17.07 -25.47
N ALA A 740 14.50 -16.88 -25.31
CA ALA A 740 13.91 -16.12 -24.21
C ALA A 740 12.74 -16.88 -23.57
N PHE A 741 12.87 -17.26 -22.30
CA PHE A 741 11.79 -17.72 -21.46
C PHE A 741 11.20 -16.51 -20.74
N ASN A 742 10.00 -16.09 -21.15
CA ASN A 742 9.31 -14.97 -20.52
C ASN A 742 8.43 -15.46 -19.36
N ASP A 743 8.36 -14.67 -18.30
CA ASP A 743 7.51 -14.91 -17.12
C ASP A 743 7.75 -16.27 -16.43
N LEU A 744 8.98 -16.76 -16.41
CA LEU A 744 9.31 -18.02 -15.76
C LEU A 744 9.30 -17.83 -14.24
N VAL A 745 8.49 -18.61 -13.51
CA VAL A 745 8.38 -18.53 -12.04
C VAL A 745 9.76 -18.72 -11.41
N LEU A 746 10.13 -17.91 -10.41
CA LEU A 746 11.44 -18.03 -9.78
C LEU A 746 11.67 -19.42 -9.20
N GLY A 747 12.85 -19.99 -9.42
CA GLY A 747 13.05 -21.40 -9.12
C GLY A 747 14.44 -21.91 -9.45
N ASN A 748 14.61 -23.20 -9.25
CA ASN A 748 15.82 -23.91 -9.63
C ASN A 748 15.54 -24.64 -10.93
N TYR A 749 16.35 -24.41 -11.95
CA TYR A 749 16.11 -24.93 -13.28
C TYR A 749 17.33 -25.65 -13.82
N LEU A 750 17.08 -26.69 -14.59
CA LEU A 750 18.01 -27.16 -15.59
C LEU A 750 17.58 -26.56 -16.94
N ILE A 751 18.51 -25.90 -17.61
CA ILE A 751 18.29 -25.34 -18.96
C ILE A 751 19.03 -26.17 -19.99
N ALA A 752 18.35 -26.52 -21.08
CA ALA A 752 18.90 -27.28 -22.19
C ALA A 752 18.50 -26.67 -23.53
N VAL A 753 19.39 -26.74 -24.52
CA VAL A 753 19.15 -26.34 -25.91
C VAL A 753 19.37 -27.56 -26.80
N ALA A 754 18.33 -28.00 -27.49
CA ALA A 754 18.39 -29.09 -28.46
C ALA A 754 18.32 -28.54 -29.90
N PRO A 755 19.27 -28.87 -30.77
CA PRO A 755 19.23 -28.46 -32.17
C PRO A 755 18.15 -29.23 -32.96
N ASP A 756 17.61 -28.63 -34.03
CA ASP A 756 16.59 -29.28 -34.89
C ASP A 756 17.08 -30.58 -35.53
N ASN A 757 18.37 -30.66 -35.83
CA ASN A 757 19.00 -31.81 -36.46
C ASN A 757 20.42 -32.02 -35.92
N LEU A 758 20.68 -33.21 -35.39
CA LEU A 758 21.91 -33.60 -34.70
C LEU A 758 22.96 -34.11 -35.69
N ILE A 759 23.16 -33.38 -36.80
CA ILE A 759 24.25 -33.67 -37.75
C ILE A 759 25.54 -32.97 -37.32
N GLU A 760 25.41 -31.77 -36.75
CA GLU A 760 26.56 -30.91 -36.45
C GLU A 760 26.66 -30.59 -34.96
N PHE A 761 25.55 -30.34 -34.27
CA PHE A 761 25.55 -29.93 -32.87
C PHE A 761 24.86 -30.96 -31.97
N LEU A 762 25.20 -30.96 -30.68
CA LEU A 762 24.57 -31.76 -29.63
C LEU A 762 23.59 -30.94 -28.78
N PRO A 763 22.65 -31.59 -28.07
CA PRO A 763 21.94 -30.94 -26.99
C PRO A 763 22.95 -30.43 -25.96
N THR A 764 22.84 -29.17 -25.58
CA THR A 764 23.77 -28.53 -24.67
C THR A 764 23.02 -28.01 -23.46
N TYR A 765 23.59 -28.19 -22.27
CA TYR A 765 23.00 -27.86 -20.98
C TYR A 765 23.77 -26.73 -20.29
N TYR A 766 23.09 -26.01 -19.39
CA TYR A 766 23.64 -24.87 -18.65
C TYR A 766 25.06 -25.12 -18.09
N GLU A 767 25.90 -24.08 -18.20
CA GLU A 767 27.38 -24.06 -18.13
C GLU A 767 28.16 -24.65 -19.33
N SER A 768 27.50 -24.83 -20.49
CA SER A 768 28.12 -25.21 -21.76
C SER A 768 28.71 -26.62 -21.77
N THR A 769 27.90 -27.58 -21.31
CA THR A 769 28.25 -29.01 -21.36
C THR A 769 27.29 -29.78 -22.26
N ASP A 770 27.82 -30.76 -22.98
CA ASP A 770 27.04 -31.72 -23.77
C ASP A 770 26.46 -32.84 -22.89
N LEU A 771 26.96 -32.98 -21.66
CA LEU A 771 26.50 -34.00 -20.73
C LEU A 771 25.56 -33.39 -19.72
N TRP A 772 24.31 -33.85 -19.76
CA TRP A 772 23.31 -33.49 -18.75
C TRP A 772 23.78 -33.75 -17.31
N ARG A 773 24.59 -34.80 -17.07
CA ARG A 773 25.22 -35.08 -15.77
C ARG A 773 26.05 -33.92 -15.22
N GLU A 774 26.75 -33.25 -16.10
CA GLU A 774 27.72 -32.21 -15.75
C GLU A 774 27.06 -30.83 -15.71
N ALA A 775 25.78 -30.73 -16.06
CA ALA A 775 25.03 -29.49 -16.07
C ALA A 775 24.82 -28.96 -14.66
N ASP A 776 25.06 -27.66 -14.46
CA ASP A 776 24.77 -27.02 -13.17
C ASP A 776 23.30 -26.56 -13.10
N THR A 777 22.84 -26.33 -11.87
CA THR A 777 21.51 -25.79 -11.59
C THR A 777 21.49 -24.28 -11.78
N LEU A 778 20.66 -23.80 -12.71
CA LEU A 778 20.36 -22.39 -12.85
C LEU A 778 19.44 -21.92 -11.71
N LEU A 779 19.93 -20.97 -10.91
CA LEU A 779 19.14 -20.31 -9.86
C LEU A 779 18.48 -19.04 -10.39
N LEU A 780 17.29 -19.16 -10.99
CA LEU A 780 16.55 -18.00 -11.47
C LEU A 780 15.95 -17.23 -10.28
N ARG A 781 16.49 -16.04 -10.01
CA ARG A 781 16.07 -15.17 -8.89
C ARG A 781 15.69 -13.75 -9.33
N ASP A 782 16.20 -13.33 -10.48
CA ASP A 782 15.94 -12.06 -11.14
C ASP A 782 16.09 -12.29 -12.65
N ASN A 783 15.75 -11.29 -13.46
CA ASN A 783 15.96 -11.33 -14.90
C ASN A 783 17.43 -11.63 -15.20
N LEU A 784 17.65 -12.64 -16.03
CA LEU A 784 18.98 -13.18 -16.29
C LEU A 784 19.23 -13.22 -17.80
N ILE A 785 20.43 -12.75 -18.18
CA ILE A 785 20.95 -12.89 -19.54
C ILE A 785 22.21 -13.75 -19.45
N ASP A 786 22.24 -14.87 -20.17
CA ASP A 786 23.37 -15.81 -20.14
C ASP A 786 23.81 -16.25 -21.55
N THR A 787 24.87 -17.05 -21.64
CA THR A 787 25.42 -17.56 -22.90
C THR A 787 25.87 -19.02 -22.75
N LEU A 788 25.63 -19.82 -23.79
CA LEU A 788 25.91 -21.24 -23.83
C LEU A 788 26.70 -21.60 -25.09
N ASP A 789 27.88 -22.21 -24.98
CA ASP A 789 28.62 -22.69 -26.15
C ASP A 789 28.11 -24.08 -26.58
N MET A 790 27.55 -24.18 -27.79
CA MET A 790 27.03 -25.42 -28.37
C MET A 790 28.15 -26.44 -28.60
N ALA A 791 27.93 -27.67 -28.14
CA ALA A 791 28.83 -28.77 -28.42
C ALA A 791 28.67 -29.30 -29.86
N GLN A 792 29.79 -29.67 -30.51
CA GLN A 792 29.80 -30.19 -31.88
C GLN A 792 30.03 -31.69 -31.92
N ILE A 793 29.36 -32.36 -32.85
CA ILE A 793 29.57 -33.78 -33.14
C ILE A 793 30.89 -33.94 -33.92
N PRO A 794 31.84 -34.76 -33.42
CA PRO A 794 33.08 -35.04 -34.14
C PRO A 794 32.80 -35.70 -35.50
N PRO A 795 33.61 -35.44 -36.53
CA PRO A 795 33.48 -36.13 -37.81
C PRO A 795 33.72 -37.64 -37.64
N PRO A 796 33.03 -38.50 -38.43
CA PRO A 796 33.16 -39.95 -38.32
C PRO A 796 34.61 -40.40 -38.56
N GLY A 797 35.11 -41.28 -37.67
CA GLY A 797 36.52 -41.69 -37.64
C GLY A 797 36.95 -42.72 -38.68
N GLY A 798 36.04 -43.22 -39.52
CA GLY A 798 36.41 -44.06 -40.68
C GLY A 798 36.98 -45.44 -40.33
N GLY A 799 36.55 -46.04 -39.22
CA GLY A 799 36.82 -47.44 -38.88
C GLY A 799 35.87 -48.42 -39.59
N ASP A 800 35.87 -49.70 -39.17
CA ASP A 800 35.10 -50.78 -39.80
C ASP A 800 34.08 -51.46 -38.86
N ALA A 801 34.01 -51.07 -37.58
CA ALA A 801 33.16 -51.75 -36.58
C ALA A 801 31.78 -51.09 -36.41
N GLU A 802 30.78 -51.92 -36.09
CA GLU A 802 29.37 -51.52 -35.89
C GLU A 802 28.93 -51.81 -34.44
N VAL A 803 28.26 -50.85 -33.81
CA VAL A 803 27.63 -51.00 -32.49
C VAL A 803 26.17 -50.61 -32.62
N SER A 804 25.25 -51.55 -32.40
CA SER A 804 23.81 -51.29 -32.46
C SER A 804 23.11 -51.68 -31.16
N GLY A 805 21.89 -51.23 -30.98
CA GLY A 805 21.17 -51.51 -29.74
C GLY A 805 19.75 -51.02 -29.70
N THR A 806 19.09 -51.21 -28.54
CA THR A 806 17.77 -50.62 -28.30
C THR A 806 17.65 -49.96 -26.94
N VAL A 807 16.94 -48.83 -26.90
CA VAL A 807 16.54 -48.10 -25.69
C VAL A 807 15.07 -48.39 -25.39
N THR A 808 14.80 -48.79 -24.15
CA THR A 808 13.46 -49.12 -23.68
C THR A 808 13.18 -48.52 -22.30
N ARG A 809 11.91 -48.42 -21.89
CA ARG A 809 11.47 -47.92 -20.59
C ARG A 809 10.72 -49.01 -19.83
N ASP A 810 11.02 -49.12 -18.53
CA ASP A 810 10.33 -50.00 -17.59
C ASP A 810 9.57 -49.15 -16.56
N ASP A 811 8.24 -49.12 -16.67
CA ASP A 811 7.35 -48.25 -15.88
C ASP A 811 6.91 -48.88 -14.53
N GLY A 812 7.57 -49.96 -14.06
CA GLY A 812 7.39 -50.58 -12.73
C GLY A 812 5.95 -50.78 -12.20
N GLU A 813 5.40 -52.01 -12.24
CA GLU A 813 4.17 -52.37 -11.49
C GLU A 813 4.27 -53.75 -10.79
N PRO A 814 3.55 -53.96 -9.66
CA PRO A 814 3.95 -54.91 -8.61
C PRO A 814 3.59 -56.39 -8.82
N GLU A 815 2.99 -56.82 -9.95
CA GLU A 815 2.50 -58.20 -10.06
C GLU A 815 2.73 -58.89 -11.43
N GLY A 816 3.88 -59.57 -11.54
CA GLY A 816 3.89 -60.98 -11.92
C GLY A 816 3.55 -61.39 -13.36
N ARG A 817 3.63 -60.51 -14.36
CA ARG A 817 3.57 -60.90 -15.78
C ARG A 817 4.70 -60.25 -16.59
N ILE A 818 5.34 -61.05 -17.44
CA ILE A 818 6.51 -60.70 -18.27
C ILE A 818 6.29 -59.36 -19.00
N ASN A 819 7.13 -58.36 -18.69
CA ASN A 819 7.07 -56.96 -19.14
C ASN A 819 7.12 -56.82 -20.67
N ALA A 820 6.20 -56.04 -21.25
CA ALA A 820 6.46 -55.40 -22.54
C ALA A 820 7.20 -54.09 -22.27
N ARG A 821 8.54 -54.14 -22.25
CA ARG A 821 9.37 -52.92 -22.19
C ARG A 821 8.96 -51.98 -23.32
N ARG A 822 8.62 -50.72 -22.99
CA ARG A 822 8.18 -49.73 -23.99
C ARG A 822 9.38 -49.16 -24.74
N LYS A 823 9.28 -48.92 -26.04
CA LYS A 823 10.39 -48.36 -26.82
C LYS A 823 10.56 -46.87 -26.53
N VAL A 824 11.80 -46.43 -26.32
CA VAL A 824 12.14 -45.02 -26.07
C VAL A 824 12.59 -44.40 -27.38
N LYS A 825 11.73 -43.52 -27.91
CA LYS A 825 11.98 -42.82 -29.17
C LYS A 825 12.93 -41.65 -28.94
N ARG A 826 13.83 -41.40 -29.90
CA ARG A 826 14.67 -40.20 -29.97
C ARG A 826 15.52 -39.95 -28.71
N ALA A 827 15.90 -41.00 -28.00
CA ALA A 827 16.88 -40.90 -26.92
C ALA A 827 18.26 -40.57 -27.51
N GLY A 828 18.98 -39.65 -26.88
CA GLY A 828 20.35 -39.32 -27.26
C GLY A 828 21.26 -40.48 -26.90
N CYS A 829 22.02 -40.99 -27.86
CA CYS A 829 22.92 -42.11 -27.69
C CYS A 829 24.33 -41.63 -28.08
N SER A 830 25.30 -41.69 -27.17
CA SER A 830 26.67 -41.27 -27.43
C SER A 830 27.68 -42.37 -27.15
N VAL A 831 28.71 -42.43 -28.01
CA VAL A 831 29.88 -43.29 -27.83
C VAL A 831 31.10 -42.39 -27.67
N ARG A 832 31.85 -42.63 -26.61
CA ARG A 832 33.05 -41.88 -26.26
C ARG A 832 34.28 -42.79 -26.32
N ARG A 833 35.36 -42.35 -26.96
CA ARG A 833 36.60 -43.11 -27.09
C ARG A 833 37.59 -42.69 -26.01
N PHE A 834 38.27 -43.66 -25.42
CA PHE A 834 39.34 -43.41 -24.46
C PHE A 834 40.57 -42.85 -25.17
N VAL A 835 41.05 -41.70 -24.71
CA VAL A 835 42.26 -41.05 -25.19
C VAL A 835 43.31 -41.08 -24.06
N PRO A 836 44.41 -41.85 -24.20
CA PRO A 836 45.46 -41.92 -23.19
C PRO A 836 46.19 -40.58 -23.01
N LYS A 837 46.58 -40.26 -21.78
CA LYS A 837 47.26 -39.01 -21.44
C LYS A 837 48.77 -39.22 -21.29
N GLY A 838 49.49 -39.50 -22.39
CA GLY A 838 50.94 -39.72 -22.33
C GLY A 838 51.56 -40.24 -23.63
N ARG A 839 52.90 -40.35 -23.70
CA ARG A 839 53.67 -40.83 -24.89
C ARG A 839 54.29 -42.23 -24.73
N THR A 840 53.77 -43.05 -23.82
CA THR A 840 54.32 -44.39 -23.59
C THR A 840 53.18 -45.39 -23.46
N ASP A 841 53.22 -46.42 -24.31
CA ASP A 841 52.28 -47.55 -24.41
C ASP A 841 52.28 -48.46 -23.15
N GLN A 842 52.47 -47.89 -21.96
CA GLN A 842 52.60 -48.60 -20.68
C GLN A 842 51.69 -48.07 -19.57
N ASP A 843 50.98 -46.96 -19.77
CA ASP A 843 50.05 -46.41 -18.78
C ASP A 843 48.61 -46.37 -19.35
N ASP A 844 48.02 -47.55 -19.55
CA ASP A 844 46.62 -47.71 -20.02
C ASP A 844 45.55 -47.26 -18.97
N GLU A 845 45.97 -46.62 -17.88
CA GLU A 845 45.12 -46.28 -16.73
C GLU A 845 44.87 -44.77 -16.52
N GLU A 846 45.62 -43.86 -17.17
CA GLU A 846 45.37 -42.40 -17.11
C GLU A 846 45.00 -41.84 -18.49
N GLY A 847 43.73 -41.48 -18.67
CA GLY A 847 43.19 -40.90 -19.91
C GLY A 847 41.77 -40.34 -19.72
N THR A 848 41.23 -39.70 -20.76
CA THR A 848 39.88 -39.12 -20.77
C THR A 848 39.03 -39.78 -21.85
N TYR A 849 37.73 -39.94 -21.58
CA TYR A 849 36.76 -40.40 -22.59
C TYR A 849 36.19 -39.19 -23.33
N GLU A 850 36.61 -39.01 -24.57
CA GLU A 850 36.18 -37.92 -25.44
C GLU A 850 35.05 -38.38 -26.34
N LEU A 851 34.09 -37.50 -26.63
CA LEU A 851 33.01 -37.77 -27.57
C LEU A 851 33.58 -38.23 -28.92
N TYR A 852 33.04 -39.32 -29.46
CA TYR A 852 33.49 -39.91 -30.72
C TYR A 852 32.36 -39.97 -31.74
N ALA A 853 31.17 -40.41 -31.34
CA ALA A 853 30.00 -40.45 -32.19
C ALA A 853 28.71 -40.24 -31.37
N TYR A 854 27.68 -39.70 -32.02
CA TYR A 854 26.37 -39.46 -31.42
C TYR A 854 25.26 -39.78 -32.43
N VAL A 855 24.20 -40.45 -31.98
CA VAL A 855 22.99 -40.73 -32.77
C VAL A 855 21.73 -40.62 -31.90
N GLN A 856 20.57 -40.42 -32.52
CA GLN A 856 19.28 -40.58 -31.83
C GLN A 856 18.69 -41.95 -32.12
N SER A 857 18.04 -42.54 -31.11
CA SER A 857 17.24 -43.74 -31.34
C SER A 857 16.05 -43.45 -32.26
N ASP A 858 15.70 -44.41 -33.11
CA ASP A 858 14.53 -44.32 -33.99
C ASP A 858 13.20 -44.46 -33.20
N ASP A 859 12.09 -44.46 -33.94
CA ASP A 859 10.75 -44.61 -33.40
C ASP A 859 10.50 -45.98 -32.74
N GLU A 860 11.35 -46.96 -33.00
CA GLU A 860 11.36 -48.28 -32.37
C GLU A 860 12.42 -48.39 -31.27
N GLY A 861 13.06 -47.27 -30.91
CA GLY A 861 14.11 -47.17 -29.92
C GLY A 861 15.42 -47.81 -30.34
N ARG A 862 15.65 -48.09 -31.62
CA ARG A 862 16.91 -48.67 -32.13
C ARG A 862 17.93 -47.58 -32.41
N PHE A 863 19.21 -47.86 -32.15
CA PHE A 863 20.33 -47.00 -32.52
C PHE A 863 21.44 -47.83 -33.16
N GLU A 864 22.29 -47.18 -33.95
CA GLU A 864 23.40 -47.80 -34.67
C GLU A 864 24.55 -46.79 -34.83
N PHE A 865 25.76 -47.19 -34.47
CA PHE A 865 27.00 -46.49 -34.73
C PHE A 865 27.82 -47.32 -35.70
N THR A 866 28.21 -46.73 -36.83
CA THR A 866 29.09 -47.35 -37.83
C THR A 866 30.46 -46.68 -37.84
N ASP A 867 31.42 -47.32 -38.50
CA ASP A 867 32.75 -46.79 -38.76
C ASP A 867 33.57 -46.47 -37.49
N LEU A 868 33.42 -47.27 -36.43
CA LEU A 868 34.22 -47.12 -35.21
C LEU A 868 35.63 -47.72 -35.40
N GLU A 869 36.66 -46.94 -35.06
CA GLU A 869 38.06 -47.40 -35.03
C GLU A 869 38.34 -48.41 -33.91
N ASP A 870 39.50 -49.06 -33.97
CA ASP A 870 40.02 -49.86 -32.86
C ASP A 870 40.29 -48.99 -31.62
N GLY A 871 39.84 -49.43 -30.44
CA GLY A 871 40.06 -48.72 -29.19
C GLY A 871 39.11 -49.10 -28.07
N LYS A 872 39.30 -48.47 -26.91
CA LYS A 872 38.42 -48.59 -25.73
C LYS A 872 37.34 -47.51 -25.80
N TYR A 873 36.09 -47.90 -25.61
CA TYR A 873 34.92 -47.04 -25.72
C TYR A 873 34.02 -47.11 -24.49
N ARG A 874 33.22 -46.06 -24.30
CA ARG A 874 32.15 -45.96 -23.31
C ARG A 874 30.87 -45.52 -24.02
N PHE A 875 29.76 -46.19 -23.73
CA PHE A 875 28.44 -45.82 -24.23
C PHE A 875 27.58 -45.17 -23.15
N ASN A 876 26.90 -44.09 -23.53
CA ASN A 876 26.06 -43.24 -22.69
C ASN A 876 24.71 -42.99 -23.37
N ILE A 877 23.66 -42.78 -22.56
CA ILE A 877 22.33 -42.40 -23.03
C ILE A 877 21.84 -41.16 -22.29
N GLU A 878 21.18 -40.29 -23.04
CA GLU A 878 20.54 -39.06 -22.57
C GLU A 878 19.02 -39.16 -22.74
N TYR A 879 18.29 -38.99 -21.64
CA TYR A 879 16.83 -39.02 -21.62
C TYR A 879 16.22 -37.94 -20.68
N PRO A 880 16.10 -36.67 -21.13
CA PRO A 880 15.67 -35.53 -20.33
C PRO A 880 14.44 -35.79 -19.44
N GLY A 881 14.51 -35.40 -18.16
CA GLY A 881 13.40 -35.48 -17.19
C GLY A 881 13.49 -36.55 -16.08
N ILE A 882 14.40 -37.52 -16.14
CA ILE A 882 14.60 -38.57 -15.10
C ILE A 882 15.90 -38.34 -14.28
N PRO A 883 15.91 -38.54 -12.93
CA PRO A 883 17.10 -38.41 -12.08
C PRO A 883 18.21 -39.43 -12.41
N MET A 884 19.47 -39.09 -12.11
CA MET A 884 20.66 -39.80 -12.64
C MET A 884 21.19 -40.94 -11.75
N ASP A 885 21.50 -42.09 -12.37
CA ASP A 885 22.33 -43.16 -11.81
C ASP A 885 23.82 -42.96 -12.21
N GLU A 886 24.73 -42.96 -11.24
CA GLU A 886 26.17 -42.68 -11.43
C GLU A 886 26.90 -43.75 -12.26
N ASP A 887 26.34 -44.96 -12.34
CA ASP A 887 26.95 -46.15 -12.94
C ASP A 887 26.34 -46.53 -14.31
N SER A 888 25.53 -45.66 -14.92
CA SER A 888 24.80 -45.92 -16.17
C SER A 888 25.66 -45.80 -17.45
N TYR A 889 26.79 -46.47 -17.51
CA TYR A 889 27.57 -46.61 -18.75
C TYR A 889 28.06 -48.05 -18.93
N VAL A 890 28.30 -48.44 -20.18
CA VAL A 890 28.97 -49.70 -20.50
C VAL A 890 30.27 -49.39 -21.22
N GLU A 891 31.37 -49.94 -20.72
CA GLU A 891 32.67 -49.92 -21.40
C GLU A 891 32.82 -51.15 -22.30
N PHE A 892 33.37 -50.96 -23.49
CA PHE A 892 33.68 -52.04 -24.43
C PHE A 892 34.94 -51.72 -25.23
N THR A 893 35.49 -52.71 -25.93
CA THR A 893 36.73 -52.57 -26.72
C THR A 893 36.53 -53.17 -28.09
N ILE A 894 36.95 -52.43 -29.11
CA ILE A 894 36.97 -52.84 -30.52
C ILE A 894 38.44 -53.04 -30.91
N GLY A 895 38.81 -54.17 -31.52
CA GLY A 895 40.18 -54.41 -32.01
C GLY A 895 41.13 -55.19 -31.09
N GLU A 896 42.36 -55.40 -31.59
CA GLU A 896 43.31 -56.51 -31.36
C GLU A 896 43.40 -57.08 -29.92
N GLY A 897 42.56 -58.09 -29.67
CA GLY A 897 42.63 -58.93 -28.46
C GLY A 897 41.58 -60.04 -28.40
N GLY A 898 40.38 -59.80 -28.95
CA GLY A 898 39.27 -60.74 -28.87
C GLY A 898 38.80 -60.89 -27.43
N ILE A 899 37.54 -60.76 -27.12
CA ILE A 899 36.39 -61.24 -27.86
C ILE A 899 35.31 -60.26 -27.47
N GLU A 900 34.77 -59.46 -28.40
CA GLU A 900 33.37 -59.47 -28.83
C GLU A 900 33.33 -58.91 -30.27
N ASP A 901 32.36 -59.38 -31.06
CA ASP A 901 32.32 -59.31 -32.53
C ASP A 901 32.43 -57.88 -33.12
N GLU A 902 32.70 -57.78 -34.43
CA GLU A 902 32.53 -56.56 -35.27
C GLU A 902 31.11 -55.96 -35.19
N VAL A 903 30.17 -56.63 -34.51
CA VAL A 903 28.78 -56.23 -34.26
C VAL A 903 28.47 -56.42 -32.76
N LEU A 904 28.52 -55.34 -31.99
CA LEU A 904 28.14 -55.32 -30.57
C LEU A 904 26.66 -54.94 -30.42
N ILE A 905 25.90 -55.65 -29.58
CA ILE A 905 24.51 -55.30 -29.25
C ILE A 905 24.40 -54.81 -27.81
N LEU A 906 23.96 -53.56 -27.65
CA LEU A 906 23.71 -52.92 -26.36
C LEU A 906 22.19 -52.82 -26.09
N GLU A 907 21.77 -53.02 -24.85
CA GLU A 907 20.41 -52.73 -24.42
C GLU A 907 20.42 -51.74 -23.27
N ALA A 908 19.56 -50.72 -23.38
CA ALA A 908 19.37 -49.75 -22.34
C ALA A 908 17.92 -49.70 -21.87
N THR A 909 17.76 -49.61 -20.56
CA THR A 909 16.45 -49.55 -19.90
C THR A 909 16.41 -48.30 -19.02
N VAL A 910 15.48 -47.39 -19.32
CA VAL A 910 15.14 -46.24 -18.48
C VAL A 910 14.12 -46.70 -17.44
N THR A 911 14.43 -46.54 -16.16
CA THR A 911 13.53 -46.79 -15.04
C THR A 911 13.28 -45.48 -14.28
N ASP A 912 12.33 -45.48 -13.34
CA ASP A 912 12.10 -44.32 -12.49
C ASP A 912 13.27 -44.05 -11.52
N ASP A 913 14.12 -45.05 -11.26
CA ASP A 913 15.31 -44.96 -10.39
C ASP A 913 16.61 -44.62 -11.14
N GLY A 914 16.61 -44.63 -12.48
CA GLY A 914 17.79 -44.33 -13.29
C GLY A 914 17.83 -45.04 -14.65
N ILE A 915 18.95 -44.95 -15.36
CA ILE A 915 19.16 -45.65 -16.65
C ILE A 915 20.08 -46.84 -16.38
N VAL A 916 19.78 -47.99 -16.94
CA VAL A 916 20.62 -49.19 -16.86
C VAL A 916 21.00 -49.61 -18.27
N VAL A 917 22.29 -49.67 -18.55
CA VAL A 917 22.84 -50.16 -19.82
C VAL A 917 23.49 -51.53 -19.60
N GLN A 918 23.17 -52.49 -20.46
CA GLN A 918 23.72 -53.85 -20.41
C GLN A 918 24.21 -54.32 -21.77
N LYS A 919 25.24 -55.18 -21.74
CA LYS A 919 25.80 -55.87 -22.89
C LYS A 919 25.11 -57.22 -23.10
N ILE A 920 24.69 -57.54 -24.32
CA ILE A 920 24.04 -58.84 -24.61
C ILE A 920 25.07 -59.82 -25.21
N GLU A 921 25.52 -60.81 -24.43
CA GLU A 921 26.40 -61.89 -24.93
C GLU A 921 25.62 -62.97 -25.72
N ARG A 922 26.08 -63.35 -26.92
CA ARG A 922 25.48 -64.45 -27.73
C ARG A 922 25.83 -65.84 -27.16
N LEU A 923 24.82 -66.57 -26.67
CA LEU A 923 24.96 -67.94 -26.15
C LEU A 923 25.01 -69.02 -27.27
N GLY A 924 26.12 -69.77 -27.41
CA GLY A 924 26.12 -71.07 -28.12
C GLY A 924 27.47 -71.74 -28.44
N PHE A 925 27.72 -72.91 -27.84
CA PHE A 925 28.84 -73.89 -28.03
C PHE A 925 30.21 -73.55 -27.38
N TYR A 926 30.50 -74.17 -26.23
CA TYR A 926 31.79 -74.13 -25.53
C TYR A 926 32.91 -74.85 -26.32
N ARG A 927 33.61 -74.12 -27.20
CA ARG A 927 34.80 -74.59 -27.95
C ARG A 927 36.06 -74.82 -27.08
N LYS A 928 35.97 -74.65 -25.75
CA LYS A 928 37.12 -74.80 -24.82
C LYS A 928 37.72 -76.21 -24.85
N TYR A 929 36.90 -77.26 -25.07
CA TYR A 929 37.35 -78.65 -24.88
C TYR A 929 37.45 -79.49 -26.16
N PHE A 930 36.41 -79.53 -27.01
CA PHE A 930 36.41 -80.36 -28.22
C PHE A 930 36.13 -79.57 -29.50
N LYS A 931 36.77 -80.00 -30.59
CA LYS A 931 36.36 -79.68 -31.97
C LYS A 931 35.89 -80.95 -32.68
N ASP A 932 34.72 -80.88 -33.33
CA ASP A 932 34.09 -81.95 -34.12
C ASP A 932 33.97 -83.32 -33.42
N LEU A 933 33.47 -83.33 -32.17
CA LEU A 933 33.28 -84.56 -31.37
C LEU A 933 32.10 -85.40 -31.88
N ASN A 934 32.37 -86.66 -32.25
CA ASN A 934 31.41 -87.63 -32.77
C ASN A 934 31.48 -88.96 -32.00
N VAL A 935 30.32 -89.59 -31.75
CA VAL A 935 30.20 -90.87 -31.03
C VAL A 935 29.40 -91.87 -31.85
N TYR A 936 29.99 -93.02 -32.22
CA TYR A 936 29.38 -94.02 -33.11
C TYR A 936 30.02 -95.42 -32.97
N PRO A 937 29.39 -96.51 -33.42
CA PRO A 937 27.98 -96.60 -33.78
C PRO A 937 27.11 -96.52 -32.54
N ASN A 938 25.94 -95.91 -32.70
CA ASN A 938 24.92 -95.89 -31.67
C ASN A 938 23.59 -96.34 -32.32
N PRO A 939 23.11 -97.57 -32.06
CA PRO A 939 23.51 -98.46 -30.98
C PRO A 939 24.82 -99.25 -31.24
N ALA A 940 25.64 -99.39 -30.21
CA ALA A 940 26.87 -100.16 -30.20
C ALA A 940 26.62 -101.65 -29.90
N ASP A 941 27.42 -102.52 -30.52
CA ASP A 941 27.45 -103.96 -30.23
C ASP A 941 28.58 -104.22 -29.24
N SER A 942 29.83 -104.35 -29.72
CA SER A 942 31.00 -104.59 -28.85
C SER A 942 31.80 -103.35 -28.44
N TYR A 943 31.78 -102.26 -29.22
CA TYR A 943 32.56 -101.04 -28.96
C TYR A 943 31.77 -99.77 -29.33
N VAL A 944 32.02 -98.67 -28.60
CA VAL A 944 31.62 -97.30 -28.95
C VAL A 944 32.86 -96.51 -29.32
N ASN A 945 32.93 -96.02 -30.56
CA ASN A 945 33.99 -95.13 -31.01
C ASN A 945 33.66 -93.68 -30.68
N ILE A 946 34.68 -92.95 -30.28
CA ILE A 946 34.63 -91.52 -29.98
C ILE A 946 35.73 -90.88 -30.83
N ALA A 947 35.34 -90.09 -31.82
CA ALA A 947 36.26 -89.40 -32.73
C ALA A 947 36.16 -87.88 -32.52
N TYR A 948 37.29 -87.18 -32.53
CA TYR A 948 37.34 -85.71 -32.42
C TYR A 948 38.51 -85.16 -33.22
N SER A 949 38.33 -83.97 -33.80
CA SER A 949 39.38 -83.31 -34.58
C SER A 949 40.40 -82.59 -33.71
N LYS A 950 40.03 -82.19 -32.48
CA LYS A 950 40.94 -81.59 -31.50
C LYS A 950 40.44 -81.71 -30.06
N LEU A 951 41.34 -82.13 -29.16
CA LEU A 951 41.20 -82.01 -27.70
C LEU A 951 42.52 -81.48 -27.12
N MET A 952 42.46 -80.43 -26.28
CA MET A 952 43.64 -79.78 -25.69
C MET A 952 43.90 -80.11 -24.22
N SER A 953 42.90 -80.64 -23.50
CA SER A 953 43.03 -81.02 -22.09
C SER A 953 43.52 -82.47 -21.94
N GLU A 954 44.44 -82.71 -21.01
CA GLU A 954 45.02 -84.04 -20.70
C GLU A 954 44.22 -84.81 -19.65
N THR A 955 43.17 -84.19 -19.09
CA THR A 955 42.43 -84.69 -17.92
C THR A 955 40.97 -84.99 -18.20
N VAL A 956 40.59 -85.02 -19.48
CA VAL A 956 39.22 -85.36 -19.89
C VAL A 956 39.03 -86.86 -19.91
N VAL A 957 38.08 -87.33 -19.11
CA VAL A 957 37.63 -88.73 -19.10
C VAL A 957 36.27 -88.83 -19.77
N VAL A 958 36.06 -89.94 -20.47
CA VAL A 958 34.73 -90.39 -20.87
C VAL A 958 34.22 -91.44 -19.89
N ARG A 959 33.01 -91.22 -19.38
CA ARG A 959 32.29 -92.13 -18.47
C ARG A 959 31.04 -92.62 -19.15
N LEU A 960 30.89 -93.93 -19.27
CA LEU A 960 29.60 -94.54 -19.58
C LEU A 960 28.87 -94.82 -18.27
N ILE A 961 27.67 -94.26 -18.13
CA ILE A 961 26.88 -94.28 -16.91
C ILE A 961 25.51 -94.90 -17.23
N ASP A 962 25.01 -95.77 -16.35
CA ASP A 962 23.63 -96.25 -16.45
C ASP A 962 22.62 -95.13 -16.12
N LEU A 963 21.33 -95.36 -16.36
CA LEU A 963 20.29 -94.37 -16.10
C LEU A 963 20.05 -94.11 -14.60
N GLU A 964 20.62 -94.94 -13.73
CA GLU A 964 20.58 -94.81 -12.28
C GLU A 964 21.79 -93.99 -11.75
N GLY A 965 22.69 -93.58 -12.64
CA GLY A 965 23.83 -92.72 -12.33
C GLY A 965 25.12 -93.46 -11.96
N ASN A 966 25.14 -94.80 -12.03
CA ASN A 966 26.34 -95.59 -11.72
C ASN A 966 27.28 -95.63 -12.93
N VAL A 967 28.57 -95.35 -12.70
CA VAL A 967 29.59 -95.43 -13.74
C VAL A 967 29.89 -96.89 -14.06
N VAL A 968 29.61 -97.30 -15.29
CA VAL A 968 29.78 -98.66 -15.80
C VAL A 968 31.20 -98.87 -16.30
N THR A 969 31.72 -97.89 -17.04
CA THR A 969 33.12 -97.85 -17.46
C THR A 969 33.58 -96.41 -17.60
N GLU A 970 34.87 -96.18 -17.38
CA GLU A 970 35.51 -94.88 -17.45
C GLU A 970 36.86 -95.03 -18.15
N GLN A 971 37.13 -94.14 -19.08
CA GLN A 971 38.39 -94.15 -19.82
C GLN A 971 38.88 -92.71 -20.05
N LEU A 972 40.17 -92.48 -19.85
CA LEU A 972 40.79 -91.21 -20.18
C LEU A 972 40.84 -91.04 -21.70
N ILE A 973 40.46 -89.85 -22.17
CA ILE A 973 40.58 -89.48 -23.58
C ILE A 973 41.95 -88.85 -23.80
N GLU A 974 42.66 -89.36 -24.81
CA GLU A 974 44.00 -88.88 -25.13
C GLU A 974 43.95 -87.48 -25.76
N LYS A 975 44.65 -86.51 -25.19
CA LYS A 975 44.84 -85.21 -25.84
C LYS A 975 45.45 -85.38 -27.23
N GLY A 976 44.98 -84.61 -28.20
CA GLY A 976 45.53 -84.64 -29.54
C GLY A 976 44.58 -84.16 -30.63
N TYR A 977 45.03 -84.31 -31.87
CA TYR A 977 44.30 -83.96 -33.08
C TYR A 977 43.90 -85.23 -33.84
N ASP A 978 42.70 -85.23 -34.42
CA ASP A 978 42.14 -86.29 -35.26
C ASP A 978 42.30 -87.71 -34.64
N LYS A 979 41.94 -87.82 -33.37
CA LYS A 979 42.06 -89.05 -32.58
C LYS A 979 40.71 -89.78 -32.53
N GLU A 980 40.80 -91.11 -32.46
CA GLU A 980 39.65 -92.00 -32.27
C GLU A 980 39.93 -92.96 -31.11
N LEU A 981 39.01 -93.03 -30.16
CA LEU A 981 39.05 -93.90 -28.99
C LEU A 981 37.94 -94.94 -29.10
N GLN A 982 38.25 -96.22 -28.91
CA GLN A 982 37.25 -97.28 -28.79
C GLN A 982 37.02 -97.63 -27.32
N LEU A 983 35.79 -97.42 -26.86
CA LEU A 983 35.34 -97.85 -25.54
C LEU A 983 34.71 -99.24 -25.65
N ASP A 984 35.29 -100.24 -24.99
CA ASP A 984 34.78 -101.62 -24.98
C ASP A 984 33.49 -101.71 -24.15
N VAL A 985 32.41 -102.11 -24.79
CA VAL A 985 31.10 -102.32 -24.17
C VAL A 985 30.63 -103.77 -24.27
N SER A 986 31.52 -104.70 -24.70
CA SER A 986 31.16 -106.09 -24.99
C SER A 986 30.71 -106.91 -23.78
N GLY A 987 31.16 -106.53 -22.59
CA GLY A 987 30.78 -107.14 -21.31
C GLY A 987 29.61 -106.45 -20.61
N ILE A 988 29.00 -105.42 -21.21
CA ILE A 988 27.93 -104.61 -20.62
C ILE A 988 26.57 -105.13 -21.10
N SER A 989 25.60 -105.25 -20.20
CA SER A 989 24.22 -105.70 -20.53
C SER A 989 23.53 -104.77 -21.54
N GLY A 990 22.74 -105.30 -22.47
CA GLY A 990 21.98 -104.47 -23.42
C GLY A 990 21.05 -103.46 -22.73
N GLY A 991 21.08 -102.21 -23.20
CA GLY A 991 20.38 -101.09 -22.55
C GLY A 991 20.73 -99.71 -23.12
N ILE A 992 20.20 -98.66 -22.48
CA ILE A 992 20.50 -97.26 -22.79
C ILE A 992 21.37 -96.70 -21.66
N TYR A 993 22.45 -96.02 -22.05
CA TYR A 993 23.46 -95.43 -21.19
C TYR A 993 23.72 -93.96 -21.56
N LEU A 994 24.31 -93.21 -20.64
CA LEU A 994 24.78 -91.84 -20.86
C LEU A 994 26.31 -91.83 -20.90
N LEU A 995 26.87 -91.33 -21.99
CA LEU A 995 28.29 -91.17 -22.21
C LEU A 995 28.68 -89.72 -21.90
N ASN A 996 29.24 -89.49 -20.70
CA ASN A 996 29.64 -88.18 -20.21
C ASN A 996 31.11 -87.90 -20.49
N PHE A 997 31.41 -86.69 -20.93
CA PHE A 997 32.75 -86.16 -21.04
C PHE A 997 32.96 -85.17 -19.90
N ILE A 998 33.98 -85.39 -19.08
CA ILE A 998 34.19 -84.64 -17.84
C ILE A 998 35.69 -84.30 -17.73
N ASP A 999 36.03 -83.07 -17.36
CA ASP A 999 37.41 -82.72 -17.01
C ASP A 999 37.65 -82.98 -15.51
N THR A 1000 38.64 -83.82 -15.19
CA THR A 1000 38.89 -84.27 -13.82
C THR A 1000 39.71 -83.31 -12.96
N ASN A 1001 40.31 -82.25 -13.53
CA ASN A 1001 41.09 -81.27 -12.76
C ASN A 1001 40.28 -80.05 -12.27
N GLU A 1002 39.22 -79.66 -12.99
CA GLU A 1002 38.34 -78.53 -12.63
C GLU A 1002 37.05 -79.06 -11.98
N GLY A 1003 37.14 -79.58 -10.74
CA GLY A 1003 35.95 -79.94 -9.95
C GLY A 1003 35.02 -81.01 -10.53
N ALA A 1004 35.50 -81.81 -11.49
CA ALA A 1004 34.68 -82.73 -12.30
C ALA A 1004 33.59 -82.00 -13.09
N GLU A 1005 33.92 -80.85 -13.71
CA GLU A 1005 32.99 -80.11 -14.56
C GLU A 1005 32.58 -80.94 -15.78
N LYS A 1006 31.27 -81.03 -15.98
CA LYS A 1006 30.65 -81.81 -17.04
C LYS A 1006 30.74 -81.04 -18.36
N ILE A 1007 31.54 -81.54 -19.30
CA ILE A 1007 31.75 -80.91 -20.61
C ILE A 1007 30.55 -81.11 -21.53
N THR A 1008 30.13 -82.37 -21.73
CA THR A 1008 28.96 -82.73 -22.55
C THR A 1008 28.50 -84.17 -22.28
N THR A 1009 27.31 -84.53 -22.74
CA THR A 1009 26.74 -85.89 -22.61
C THR A 1009 26.10 -86.34 -23.90
N PHE A 1010 26.39 -87.59 -24.29
CA PHE A 1010 25.69 -88.29 -25.35
C PHE A 1010 24.87 -89.44 -24.78
N LYS A 1011 23.74 -89.75 -25.40
CA LYS A 1011 22.95 -90.95 -25.07
C LYS A 1011 23.40 -92.08 -25.98
N VAL A 1012 23.87 -93.20 -25.43
CA VAL A 1012 24.40 -94.34 -26.19
C VAL A 1012 23.61 -95.61 -25.85
N SER A 1013 23.23 -96.40 -26.84
CA SER A 1013 22.53 -97.67 -26.66
C SER A 1013 23.47 -98.85 -26.95
N VAL A 1014 23.49 -99.88 -26.10
CA VAL A 1014 24.27 -101.12 -26.27
C VAL A 1014 23.30 -102.28 -26.58
N LYS A 1015 23.62 -103.13 -27.56
CA LYS A 1015 22.71 -104.12 -28.17
C LYS A 1015 22.77 -105.57 -27.61
N HIS A 1016 23.62 -105.86 -26.62
CA HIS A 1016 23.87 -107.23 -26.14
C HIS A 1016 22.70 -107.95 -25.47
#